data_AF-A0AAW0BEE5-F1
#
_entry.id   AF-A0AAW0BEE5-F1
#
_cell.length_a   1.000
_cell.length_b   1.000
_cell.length_c   1.000
_cell.angle_alpha   90.00
_cell.angle_beta   90.00
_cell.angle_gamma   90.00
#
_symmetry.space_group_name_H-M   'P 1'
#
loop_
_entity.id
_entity.type
_entity.pdbx_description
1 polymer ?
#
loop_
_entity_poly.entity_id
_entity_poly.type
_entity_poly.pdbx_seq_one_letter_code
_entity_poly.pdbx_strand_id
1 'polypeptide(L)'
;MSSTSNAFGGAWATLPTSLTPWILDVIQSLGHTQMTPVQASTIPLFMQHKDVVVEAVTGSGKTLAFVIPLLERLIRRERKLRKNELGALIISPTRELATQIHSVVSLFLSAQPRPPPADDNSEPPDPKYPAALLLISSDKSSPAHDVQRFTESGADIVIGTPGRVEEFLLGKGKNAVSVKELEVLVLDEADRLLDLGFQAAVTRIITHLPKQRRTGLFSATMTDADALSELVRVGLRNPARIVVKVQAKKLKSVAAAAQPREIVEERRIPANLKIHYIACLASEKLVQLTRIISSEVTQHKSCRFIVYFATGACVDYFYRILQDILPFGTALFSLHGHLPPAARTRTLAAFSDTPATAASPSILLATDVAARGLDLPQVDIIIQFDPPSDPKAFSHRCGRTARAGRHGRAWVLLVGRETSYVDFLAIRKIPISERPYFAGSGDQPMAAPLDEEEAGEPSRLDDPEVSVFLDRIRKTILTDRAIHDQAAKAFVSFVRAYTKHEASYIFRVKDLDLVGVAKSFGLLRLPRMPELRDVPRDHWEDAAVDWNSFAYLDKAQEAKRQAEGVAAATVLDAEREKRRVERAEKQKTNQAWSDKVVKKEGREKRREKKDKKRKWQKTQAAGNKVKDDEHGEHGQHGELGEREDGGDDDWDELAREERMAKKMRKGEITLAFRISRLSTRSAISRLSLISRTLSSTAMPPIFDKPTVEKYDLVLIGGGSGGSGCSRRAASYGKKVAVVEMTGILGGTCVNVGCVPKKIMWHAADLQEKFTHHARGYQIKGEAIPKFDWTTFKPQRDAYIRKLNGIYASNFEKEGVEHHHGFGRLTSANAVEVTRPDGQKYTLQTDNICIATGGQPVIPSDDEIPGASLGIDSDGFFALEEQPKRVAVVGAGYIAVELAGVFNALGSETHIIIRKENVLRTFDPSLQEVLTPWMEKTGVNVHRSSKVVKVVGEKGKTLTITTDKGETIEVDCLLWAVGRKSLTANMGLEELGVKLNPKGDIIVDEYQNSNVKGITAIGDVQGKALLTPVAVAAGRRLSNRLFGPPQFKDDKLSYDDIPTVVFSHPTIGTTGLTEPQAREKYGDDVKIYKTSFRSLYFSMIDEEHKEPSMFKVVCVGSEERVVGIHIIGAGSDEMMQGFAVAVKMKARKKDLDDTVAIHPTSAEELVTLR
;
A
#
# COMPACT_ATOMS: atom_id res chain seq x y z
N MET A 1 -15.09 23.94 -48.23
CA MET A 1 -13.73 24.20 -47.71
C MET A 1 -13.24 22.94 -47.01
N SER A 2 -12.00 22.51 -47.25
CA SER A 2 -11.50 21.21 -46.77
C SER A 2 -11.11 21.24 -45.29
N SER A 3 -11.65 20.31 -44.50
CA SER A 3 -11.19 20.07 -43.13
C SER A 3 -9.85 19.32 -43.15
N THR A 4 -8.74 20.07 -43.17
CA THR A 4 -7.39 19.51 -43.03
C THR A 4 -7.28 18.78 -41.69
N SER A 5 -7.01 17.48 -41.73
CA SER A 5 -6.96 16.65 -40.53
C SER A 5 -5.72 16.94 -39.67
N ASN A 6 -5.89 17.10 -38.35
CA ASN A 6 -4.82 17.25 -37.35
C ASN A 6 -3.95 15.97 -37.17
N ALA A 7 -3.88 15.10 -38.17
CA ALA A 7 -3.19 13.80 -38.13
C ALA A 7 -1.73 13.86 -38.63
N PHE A 8 -1.37 14.88 -39.40
CA PHE A 8 -0.07 15.03 -40.06
C PHE A 8 0.61 16.35 -39.68
N GLY A 9 1.94 16.34 -39.65
CA GLY A 9 2.80 17.46 -39.26
C GLY A 9 3.66 18.04 -40.39
N GLY A 10 3.42 17.65 -41.64
CA GLY A 10 4.16 18.10 -42.83
C GLY A 10 4.85 16.96 -43.59
N ALA A 11 5.43 17.29 -44.75
CA ALA A 11 6.20 16.34 -45.55
C ALA A 11 7.65 16.23 -45.04
N TRP A 12 8.29 15.07 -45.15
CA TRP A 12 9.65 14.81 -44.65
C TRP A 12 10.71 15.79 -45.19
N ALA A 13 10.51 16.34 -46.39
CA ALA A 13 11.37 17.35 -46.99
C ALA A 13 11.37 18.72 -46.26
N THR A 14 10.45 18.97 -45.33
CA THR A 14 10.42 20.21 -44.52
C THR A 14 11.23 20.12 -43.22
N LEU A 15 12.00 19.05 -43.01
CA LEU A 15 12.94 18.95 -41.89
C LEU A 15 14.15 19.90 -42.12
N PRO A 16 14.62 20.65 -41.10
CA PRO A 16 15.76 21.57 -41.25
C PRO A 16 17.08 20.91 -41.64
N THR A 17 17.19 19.59 -41.51
CA THR A 17 18.31 18.78 -41.98
C THR A 17 17.75 17.69 -42.89
N SER A 18 18.21 17.64 -44.14
CA SER A 18 17.81 16.60 -45.09
C SER A 18 18.22 15.21 -44.59
N LEU A 19 17.26 14.27 -44.53
CA LEU A 19 17.53 12.88 -44.16
C LEU A 19 18.42 12.18 -45.20
N THR A 20 19.12 11.14 -44.75
CA THR A 20 19.93 10.26 -45.60
C THR A 20 19.01 9.52 -46.58
N PRO A 21 19.32 9.42 -47.89
CA PRO A 21 18.38 8.91 -48.89
C PRO A 21 17.74 7.57 -48.54
N TRP A 22 18.54 6.55 -48.21
CA TRP A 22 18.02 5.21 -47.86
C TRP A 22 17.15 5.18 -46.58
N ILE A 23 17.30 6.14 -45.67
CA ILE A 23 16.38 6.30 -44.53
C ILE A 23 15.03 6.83 -45.03
N LEU A 24 15.03 7.78 -45.95
CA LEU A 24 13.81 8.29 -46.56
C LEU A 24 13.09 7.20 -47.40
N ASP A 25 13.84 6.35 -48.10
CA ASP A 25 13.30 5.24 -48.90
C ASP A 25 12.57 4.22 -48.01
N VAL A 26 13.15 3.83 -46.86
CA VAL A 26 12.50 2.94 -45.88
C VAL A 26 11.25 3.58 -45.26
N ILE A 27 11.28 4.88 -44.98
CA ILE A 27 10.10 5.63 -44.50
C ILE A 27 8.97 5.60 -45.54
N GLN A 28 9.30 5.74 -46.83
CA GLN A 28 8.33 5.64 -47.92
C GLN A 28 7.80 4.21 -48.11
N SER A 29 8.64 3.18 -48.03
CA SER A 29 8.20 1.78 -48.14
C SER A 29 7.31 1.33 -46.97
N LEU A 30 7.45 1.95 -45.80
CA LEU A 30 6.52 1.81 -44.66
C LEU A 30 5.17 2.55 -44.87
N GLY A 31 4.97 3.19 -46.02
CA GLY A 31 3.74 3.94 -46.35
C GLY A 31 3.63 5.29 -45.65
N HIS A 32 4.69 5.81 -45.05
CA HIS A 32 4.67 7.06 -44.30
C HIS A 32 5.05 8.25 -45.19
N THR A 33 4.13 8.66 -46.07
CA THR A 33 4.36 9.80 -47.00
C THR A 33 4.49 11.17 -46.32
N GLN A 34 3.96 11.31 -45.09
CA GLN A 34 4.05 12.52 -44.27
C GLN A 34 4.41 12.19 -42.83
N MET A 35 5.03 13.14 -42.13
CA MET A 35 5.31 13.07 -40.70
C MET A 35 4.02 13.16 -39.88
N THR A 36 3.99 12.53 -38.71
CA THR A 36 3.00 12.85 -37.66
C THR A 36 3.42 14.11 -36.87
N PRO A 37 2.51 14.79 -36.16
CA PRO A 37 2.85 15.99 -35.39
C PRO A 37 3.95 15.79 -34.33
N VAL A 38 4.08 14.59 -33.75
CA VAL A 38 5.19 14.30 -32.81
C VAL A 38 6.52 14.12 -33.54
N GLN A 39 6.53 13.52 -34.73
CA GLN A 39 7.74 13.38 -35.55
C GLN A 39 8.24 14.75 -36.01
N ALA A 40 7.35 15.58 -36.56
CA ALA A 40 7.67 16.94 -36.99
C ALA A 40 8.16 17.84 -35.83
N SER A 41 7.61 17.67 -34.62
CA SER A 41 8.05 18.45 -33.44
C SER A 41 9.36 17.95 -32.83
N THR A 42 9.56 16.63 -32.75
CA THR A 42 10.69 16.03 -32.03
C THR A 42 11.95 15.88 -32.87
N ILE A 43 11.84 15.45 -34.14
CA ILE A 43 13.01 15.11 -34.95
C ILE A 43 13.96 16.30 -35.11
N PRO A 44 13.53 17.54 -35.46
CA PRO A 44 14.44 18.68 -35.55
C PRO A 44 15.18 18.98 -34.26
N LEU A 45 14.50 18.92 -33.11
CA LEU A 45 15.07 19.26 -31.81
C LEU A 45 16.04 18.18 -31.30
N PHE A 46 15.77 16.91 -31.60
CA PHE A 46 16.55 15.77 -31.12
C PHE A 46 17.71 15.39 -32.07
N MET A 47 17.65 15.75 -33.36
CA MET A 47 18.84 15.78 -34.23
C MET A 47 19.83 16.85 -33.77
N GLN A 48 19.34 18.02 -33.35
CA GLN A 48 20.12 19.15 -32.85
C GLN A 48 20.73 18.89 -31.46
N HIS A 49 21.22 19.95 -30.81
CA HIS A 49 21.94 19.86 -29.54
C HIS A 49 21.06 19.84 -28.27
N LYS A 50 19.77 19.47 -28.35
CA LYS A 50 18.84 19.46 -27.20
C LYS A 50 18.45 18.05 -26.77
N ASP A 51 18.28 17.87 -25.46
CA ASP A 51 17.52 16.75 -24.89
C ASP A 51 16.01 17.01 -25.10
N VAL A 52 15.20 15.95 -25.10
CA VAL A 52 13.74 16.05 -25.34
C VAL A 52 12.92 15.27 -24.32
N VAL A 53 11.78 15.84 -23.92
CA VAL A 53 10.76 15.18 -23.09
C VAL A 53 9.45 15.23 -23.86
N VAL A 54 8.97 14.07 -24.31
CA VAL A 54 7.88 13.94 -25.28
C VAL A 54 6.65 13.29 -24.65
N GLU A 55 5.60 14.08 -24.45
CA GLU A 55 4.25 13.61 -24.10
C GLU A 55 3.41 13.54 -25.38
N ALA A 56 3.10 12.32 -25.83
CA ALA A 56 2.22 12.10 -26.97
C ALA A 56 1.47 10.76 -26.84
N VAL A 57 0.19 10.75 -27.20
CA VAL A 57 -0.71 9.58 -27.05
C VAL A 57 -0.15 8.31 -27.73
N THR A 58 -0.58 7.14 -27.27
CA THR A 58 -0.23 5.86 -27.89
C THR A 58 -0.66 5.85 -29.37
N GLY A 59 0.17 5.29 -30.26
CA GLY A 59 -0.11 5.27 -31.71
C GLY A 59 0.24 6.56 -32.47
N SER A 60 0.75 7.60 -31.82
CA SER A 60 1.15 8.88 -32.45
C SER A 60 2.42 8.84 -33.32
N GLY A 61 3.16 7.73 -33.34
CA GLY A 61 4.40 7.58 -34.13
C GLY A 61 5.71 7.88 -33.38
N LYS A 62 5.70 7.88 -32.04
CA LYS A 62 6.86 8.15 -31.17
C LYS A 62 8.14 7.38 -31.54
N THR A 63 8.02 6.10 -31.93
CA THR A 63 9.17 5.23 -32.23
C THR A 63 10.04 5.79 -33.34
N LEU A 64 9.47 6.20 -34.47
CA LEU A 64 10.22 6.84 -35.56
C LEU A 64 10.75 8.23 -35.16
N ALA A 65 10.04 8.94 -34.26
CA ALA A 65 10.49 10.22 -33.72
C ALA A 65 11.76 10.13 -32.85
N PHE A 66 12.19 8.93 -32.42
CA PHE A 66 13.53 8.71 -31.86
C PHE A 66 14.46 7.85 -32.73
N VAL A 67 13.95 6.87 -33.49
CA VAL A 67 14.81 6.01 -34.34
C VAL A 67 15.48 6.83 -35.45
N ILE A 68 14.76 7.71 -36.14
CA ILE A 68 15.31 8.53 -37.23
C ILE A 68 16.46 9.44 -36.74
N PRO A 69 16.29 10.30 -35.72
CA PRO A 69 17.38 11.15 -35.23
C PRO A 69 18.54 10.34 -34.64
N LEU A 70 18.29 9.17 -34.03
CA LEU A 70 19.35 8.30 -33.52
C LEU A 70 20.23 7.75 -34.65
N LEU A 71 19.62 7.22 -35.72
CA LEU A 71 20.34 6.73 -36.91
C LEU A 71 21.12 7.87 -37.58
N GLU A 72 20.46 9.00 -37.84
CA GLU A 72 21.07 10.18 -38.46
C GLU A 72 22.31 10.68 -37.70
N ARG A 73 22.27 10.69 -36.36
CA ARG A 73 23.43 11.09 -35.55
C ARG A 73 24.59 10.11 -35.69
N LEU A 74 24.34 8.80 -35.61
CA LEU A 74 25.38 7.77 -35.76
C LEU A 74 25.97 7.75 -37.17
N ILE A 75 25.16 8.00 -38.20
CA ILE A 75 25.60 8.04 -39.60
C ILE A 75 26.57 9.20 -39.85
N ARG A 76 26.32 10.35 -39.23
CA ARG A 76 27.08 11.61 -39.40
C ARG A 76 28.30 11.74 -38.48
N ARG A 77 28.69 10.68 -37.75
CA ARG A 77 29.91 10.68 -36.91
C ARG A 77 31.17 10.76 -37.76
N GLU A 78 32.06 11.67 -37.40
CA GLU A 78 33.42 11.79 -37.98
C GLU A 78 34.26 10.53 -37.71
N ARG A 79 34.13 9.93 -36.51
CA ARG A 79 34.84 8.71 -36.13
C ARG A 79 33.90 7.50 -36.03
N LYS A 80 34.22 6.43 -36.76
CA LYS A 80 33.61 5.11 -36.57
C LYS A 80 33.89 4.58 -35.15
N LEU A 81 32.92 3.85 -34.59
CA LEU A 81 33.03 3.17 -33.30
C LEU A 81 33.92 1.93 -33.42
N ARG A 82 34.66 1.59 -32.36
CA ARG A 82 35.33 0.30 -32.22
C ARG A 82 34.32 -0.76 -31.77
N LYS A 83 34.59 -2.06 -32.03
CA LYS A 83 33.68 -3.17 -31.67
C LYS A 83 33.23 -3.17 -30.21
N ASN A 84 34.03 -2.63 -29.30
CA ASN A 84 33.72 -2.55 -27.86
C ASN A 84 33.09 -1.21 -27.42
N GLU A 85 32.74 -0.30 -28.34
CA GLU A 85 32.20 1.03 -28.04
C GLU A 85 30.72 1.14 -28.40
N LEU A 86 29.91 1.68 -27.49
CA LEU A 86 28.46 1.84 -27.69
C LEU A 86 28.12 3.28 -28.10
N GLY A 87 27.42 3.46 -29.22
CA GLY A 87 26.99 4.77 -29.73
C GLY A 87 25.61 5.20 -29.25
N ALA A 88 24.64 4.28 -29.19
CA ALA A 88 23.27 4.57 -28.74
C ALA A 88 22.64 3.44 -27.90
N LEU A 89 21.79 3.83 -26.95
CA LEU A 89 21.10 2.92 -26.04
C LEU A 89 19.60 3.26 -25.97
N ILE A 90 18.74 2.28 -26.18
CA ILE A 90 17.29 2.39 -26.01
C ILE A 90 16.84 1.45 -24.87
N ILE A 91 16.14 2.01 -23.88
CA ILE A 91 15.58 1.27 -22.76
C ILE A 91 14.05 1.27 -22.86
N SER A 92 13.45 0.09 -22.76
CA SER A 92 11.99 -0.15 -22.81
C SER A 92 11.56 -1.03 -21.63
N PRO A 93 10.38 -0.80 -21.00
CA PRO A 93 9.92 -1.55 -19.84
C PRO A 93 9.61 -3.03 -20.13
N THR A 94 9.20 -3.37 -21.36
CA THR A 94 8.86 -4.75 -21.75
C THR A 94 9.84 -5.32 -22.78
N ARG A 95 9.93 -6.66 -22.82
CA ARG A 95 10.79 -7.37 -23.80
C ARG A 95 10.24 -7.23 -25.21
N GLU A 96 8.92 -7.18 -25.30
CA GLU A 96 8.13 -7.22 -26.51
C GLU A 96 8.24 -5.88 -27.25
N LEU A 97 8.14 -4.76 -26.53
CA LEU A 97 8.42 -3.42 -27.07
C LEU A 97 9.90 -3.26 -27.45
N ALA A 98 10.83 -3.77 -26.64
CA ALA A 98 12.25 -3.78 -27.00
C ALA A 98 12.50 -4.57 -28.30
N THR A 99 11.80 -5.69 -28.52
CA THR A 99 11.87 -6.50 -29.75
C THR A 99 11.27 -5.75 -30.95
N GLN A 100 10.18 -4.99 -30.78
CA GLN A 100 9.58 -4.17 -31.84
C GLN A 100 10.51 -3.01 -32.25
N ILE A 101 11.04 -2.27 -31.27
CA ILE A 101 12.01 -1.19 -31.54
C ILE A 101 13.25 -1.76 -32.25
N HIS A 102 13.74 -2.93 -31.82
CA HIS A 102 14.82 -3.64 -32.50
C HIS A 102 14.46 -4.04 -33.93
N SER A 103 13.25 -4.56 -34.17
CA SER A 103 12.78 -4.92 -35.51
C SER A 103 12.72 -3.69 -36.44
N VAL A 104 12.24 -2.55 -35.95
CA VAL A 104 12.23 -1.28 -36.70
C VAL A 104 13.65 -0.80 -37.00
N VAL A 105 14.55 -0.80 -36.01
CA VAL A 105 15.96 -0.40 -36.21
C VAL A 105 16.68 -1.35 -37.17
N SER A 106 16.43 -2.65 -37.09
CA SER A 106 16.97 -3.66 -38.01
C SER A 106 16.48 -3.49 -39.45
N LEU A 107 15.22 -3.07 -39.67
CA LEU A 107 14.69 -2.77 -41.01
C LEU A 107 15.42 -1.59 -41.67
N PHE A 108 15.76 -0.54 -40.90
CA PHE A 108 16.62 0.53 -41.41
C PHE A 108 18.04 0.00 -41.68
N LEU A 109 18.66 -0.70 -40.72
CA LEU A 109 20.04 -1.17 -40.88
C LEU A 109 20.23 -2.21 -42.00
N SER A 110 19.20 -2.98 -42.37
CA SER A 110 19.29 -3.91 -43.52
C SER A 110 19.20 -3.22 -44.87
N ALA A 111 18.62 -2.02 -44.94
CA ALA A 111 18.48 -1.21 -46.15
C ALA A 111 19.69 -0.28 -46.43
N GLN A 112 20.75 -0.33 -45.60
CA GLN A 112 21.94 0.50 -45.81
C GLN A 112 22.67 0.10 -47.12
N PRO A 113 23.13 1.06 -47.94
CA PRO A 113 23.91 0.78 -49.14
C PRO A 113 25.19 0.00 -48.82
N ARG A 114 25.44 -1.06 -49.58
CA ARG A 114 26.72 -1.79 -49.58
C ARG A 114 27.58 -1.31 -50.76
N PRO A 115 28.92 -1.26 -50.62
CA PRO A 115 29.80 -1.17 -51.78
C PRO A 115 29.57 -2.38 -52.72
N PRO A 116 29.81 -2.24 -54.02
CA PRO A 116 29.91 -3.41 -54.90
C PRO A 116 31.05 -4.33 -54.43
N PRO A 117 30.99 -5.65 -54.76
CA PRO A 117 32.13 -6.55 -54.55
C PRO A 117 33.33 -6.12 -55.40
N ALA A 118 34.52 -6.67 -55.08
CA ALA A 118 35.77 -6.29 -55.76
C ALA A 118 35.90 -6.93 -57.16
N ASP A 119 35.21 -8.05 -57.37
CA ASP A 119 35.04 -8.78 -58.63
C ASP A 119 33.70 -9.54 -58.59
N ASP A 120 33.31 -10.20 -59.69
CA ASP A 120 32.04 -10.95 -59.78
C ASP A 120 31.99 -12.23 -58.90
N ASN A 121 33.08 -12.61 -58.22
CA ASN A 121 33.16 -13.84 -57.43
C ASN A 121 33.35 -13.60 -55.91
N SER A 122 33.51 -12.35 -55.48
CA SER A 122 33.70 -11.98 -54.07
C SER A 122 32.37 -11.63 -53.39
N GLU A 123 32.22 -11.99 -52.11
CA GLU A 123 31.05 -11.54 -51.34
C GLU A 123 31.09 -10.00 -51.17
N PRO A 124 29.93 -9.30 -51.26
CA PRO A 124 29.88 -7.86 -51.02
C PRO A 124 30.40 -7.52 -49.61
N PRO A 125 31.27 -6.52 -49.46
CA PRO A 125 31.92 -6.22 -48.19
C PRO A 125 30.94 -5.87 -47.07
N ASP A 126 31.39 -6.12 -45.83
CA ASP A 126 30.61 -5.95 -44.60
C ASP A 126 29.81 -4.63 -44.55
N PRO A 127 28.57 -4.65 -44.03
CA PRO A 127 27.75 -3.44 -43.89
C PRO A 127 28.48 -2.38 -43.05
N LYS A 128 28.41 -1.12 -43.51
CA LYS A 128 29.13 0.02 -42.90
C LYS A 128 28.83 0.17 -41.40
N TYR A 129 27.60 -0.09 -40.99
CA TYR A 129 27.11 -0.08 -39.61
C TYR A 129 26.63 -1.49 -39.22
N PRO A 130 27.06 -2.03 -38.05
CA PRO A 130 26.67 -3.37 -37.60
C PRO A 130 25.20 -3.46 -37.19
N ALA A 131 24.68 -4.68 -37.10
CA ALA A 131 23.33 -4.93 -36.60
C ALA A 131 23.15 -4.50 -35.14
N ALA A 132 21.98 -3.94 -34.80
CA ALA A 132 21.65 -3.57 -33.44
C ALA A 132 21.53 -4.80 -32.52
N LEU A 133 21.97 -4.68 -31.26
CA LEU A 133 21.97 -5.78 -30.28
C LEU A 133 20.74 -5.70 -29.36
N LEU A 134 19.91 -6.75 -29.38
CA LEU A 134 18.72 -6.90 -28.54
C LEU A 134 19.05 -7.57 -27.19
N LEU A 135 18.96 -6.80 -26.11
CA LEU A 135 19.23 -7.18 -24.73
C LEU A 135 17.93 -7.46 -23.96
N ILE A 136 17.36 -8.63 -24.20
CA ILE A 136 16.26 -9.20 -23.42
C ILE A 136 16.69 -10.51 -22.77
N SER A 137 16.16 -10.77 -21.58
CA SER A 137 16.19 -12.11 -21.00
C SER A 137 15.46 -13.08 -21.93
N SER A 138 16.08 -14.18 -22.35
CA SER A 138 15.43 -15.25 -23.10
C SER A 138 16.15 -16.58 -22.90
N ASP A 139 15.46 -17.68 -23.19
CA ASP A 139 16.02 -19.04 -23.09
C ASP A 139 17.16 -19.28 -24.10
N LYS A 140 17.33 -18.38 -25.09
CA LYS A 140 18.39 -18.37 -26.10
C LYS A 140 19.48 -17.31 -25.86
N SER A 141 19.37 -16.47 -24.82
CA SER A 141 20.34 -15.40 -24.52
C SER A 141 20.80 -15.45 -23.06
N SER A 142 22.05 -15.90 -22.85
CA SER A 142 22.75 -15.70 -21.59
C SER A 142 23.41 -14.31 -21.56
N PRO A 143 23.59 -13.68 -20.40
CA PRO A 143 24.21 -12.36 -20.29
C PRO A 143 25.70 -12.38 -20.62
N ALA A 144 26.36 -13.54 -20.49
CA ALA A 144 27.72 -13.72 -20.99
C ALA A 144 27.73 -13.81 -22.53
N HIS A 145 26.75 -14.51 -23.12
CA HIS A 145 26.57 -14.62 -24.58
C HIS A 145 26.19 -13.27 -25.24
N ASP A 146 25.48 -12.40 -24.53
CA ASP A 146 25.18 -11.05 -25.01
C ASP A 146 26.43 -10.16 -25.04
N VAL A 147 27.29 -10.24 -24.02
CA VAL A 147 28.60 -9.55 -23.99
C VAL A 147 29.56 -10.14 -25.03
N GLN A 148 29.59 -11.47 -25.17
CA GLN A 148 30.42 -12.16 -26.16
C GLN A 148 30.07 -11.70 -27.59
N ARG A 149 28.79 -11.75 -27.97
CA ARG A 149 28.32 -11.29 -29.29
C ARG A 149 28.65 -9.82 -29.54
N PHE A 150 28.54 -8.97 -28.52
CA PHE A 150 28.97 -7.57 -28.59
C PHE A 150 30.47 -7.46 -28.89
N THR A 151 31.33 -8.19 -28.18
CA THR A 151 32.79 -8.14 -28.41
C THR A 151 33.23 -8.74 -29.75
N GLU A 152 32.54 -9.79 -30.23
CA GLU A 152 32.86 -10.48 -31.49
C GLU A 152 32.38 -9.68 -32.72
N SER A 153 31.12 -9.23 -32.71
CA SER A 153 30.49 -8.57 -33.86
C SER A 153 30.64 -7.04 -33.83
N GLY A 154 30.58 -6.45 -32.64
CA GLY A 154 30.28 -5.02 -32.44
C GLY A 154 28.79 -4.71 -32.58
N ALA A 155 28.31 -3.68 -31.88
CA ALA A 155 26.95 -3.15 -32.08
C ALA A 155 26.87 -1.67 -31.67
N ASP A 156 26.78 -0.76 -32.65
CA ASP A 156 26.68 0.69 -32.43
C ASP A 156 25.41 1.07 -31.64
N ILE A 157 24.37 0.24 -31.71
CA ILE A 157 23.05 0.44 -31.08
C ILE A 157 22.70 -0.77 -30.21
N VAL A 158 22.33 -0.52 -28.95
CA VAL A 158 21.81 -1.51 -27.99
C VAL A 158 20.38 -1.17 -27.60
N ILE A 159 19.50 -2.17 -27.54
CA ILE A 159 18.07 -2.02 -27.26
C ILE A 159 17.66 -3.08 -26.23
N GLY A 160 17.04 -2.72 -25.10
CA GLY A 160 16.73 -3.72 -24.08
C GLY A 160 15.89 -3.30 -22.88
N THR A 161 15.65 -4.27 -22.00
CA THR A 161 14.91 -4.08 -20.73
C THR A 161 15.84 -3.69 -19.58
N PRO A 162 15.42 -2.84 -18.61
CA PRO A 162 16.29 -2.26 -17.57
C PRO A 162 17.25 -3.26 -16.91
N GLY A 163 16.75 -4.32 -16.27
CA GLY A 163 17.62 -5.27 -15.55
C GLY A 163 18.63 -6.02 -16.44
N ARG A 164 18.37 -6.16 -17.75
CA ARG A 164 19.32 -6.81 -18.67
C ARG A 164 20.34 -5.83 -19.26
N VAL A 165 19.92 -4.60 -19.54
CA VAL A 165 20.85 -3.50 -19.85
C VAL A 165 21.78 -3.26 -18.65
N GLU A 166 21.26 -3.34 -17.42
CA GLU A 166 22.05 -3.24 -16.20
C GLU A 166 23.07 -4.39 -16.07
N GLU A 167 22.65 -5.65 -16.25
CA GLU A 167 23.57 -6.80 -16.19
C GLU A 167 24.65 -6.74 -17.29
N PHE A 168 24.31 -6.22 -18.46
CA PHE A 168 25.25 -6.01 -19.56
C PHE A 168 26.26 -4.88 -19.28
N LEU A 169 25.82 -3.72 -18.80
CA LEU A 169 26.71 -2.56 -18.57
C LEU A 169 27.44 -2.59 -17.23
N LEU A 170 26.78 -3.00 -16.15
CA LEU A 170 27.32 -2.92 -14.78
C LEU A 170 27.74 -4.29 -14.22
N GLY A 171 27.18 -5.36 -14.77
CA GLY A 171 27.52 -6.74 -14.44
C GLY A 171 28.63 -7.29 -15.32
N LYS A 172 28.28 -8.25 -16.19
CA LYS A 172 29.26 -9.09 -16.91
C LYS A 172 30.05 -8.34 -18.00
N GLY A 173 29.47 -7.29 -18.59
CA GLY A 173 30.13 -6.48 -19.61
C GLY A 173 30.86 -5.26 -19.07
N LYS A 174 30.90 -5.02 -17.75
CA LYS A 174 31.49 -3.82 -17.12
C LYS A 174 32.92 -3.48 -17.57
N ASN A 175 33.71 -4.50 -17.90
CA ASN A 175 35.10 -4.35 -18.36
C ASN A 175 35.25 -4.54 -19.89
N ALA A 176 34.18 -4.90 -20.59
CA ALA A 176 34.15 -5.23 -22.01
C ALA A 176 33.38 -4.22 -22.87
N VAL A 177 32.45 -3.46 -22.28
CA VAL A 177 31.57 -2.49 -22.97
C VAL A 177 31.97 -1.07 -22.60
N SER A 178 32.43 -0.29 -23.57
CA SER A 178 32.79 1.12 -23.41
C SER A 178 31.62 2.03 -23.77
N VAL A 179 30.97 2.60 -22.75
CA VAL A 179 29.92 3.62 -22.93
C VAL A 179 30.47 5.03 -23.18
N LYS A 180 31.81 5.21 -23.30
CA LYS A 180 32.46 6.54 -23.41
C LYS A 180 32.00 7.35 -24.63
N GLU A 181 31.64 6.64 -25.71
CA GLU A 181 31.26 7.21 -27.01
C GLU A 181 29.75 7.39 -27.19
N LEU A 182 28.95 7.08 -26.15
CA LEU A 182 27.49 7.07 -26.23
C LEU A 182 26.93 8.47 -26.41
N GLU A 183 26.40 8.72 -27.60
CA GLU A 183 25.75 9.97 -27.96
C GLU A 183 24.26 10.00 -27.67
N VAL A 184 23.56 8.87 -27.66
CA VAL A 184 22.09 8.85 -27.57
C VAL A 184 21.59 7.86 -26.51
N LEU A 185 20.76 8.36 -25.60
CA LEU A 185 19.94 7.57 -24.69
C LEU A 185 18.46 7.82 -25.01
N VAL A 186 17.68 6.75 -25.17
CA VAL A 186 16.22 6.80 -25.28
C VAL A 186 15.58 6.02 -24.13
N LEU A 187 14.60 6.63 -23.48
CA LEU A 187 13.72 6.01 -22.48
C LEU A 187 12.30 6.00 -23.05
N ASP A 188 11.80 4.84 -23.50
CA ASP A 188 10.44 4.70 -24.08
C ASP A 188 9.47 4.01 -23.11
N GLU A 189 8.17 4.30 -23.26
CA GLU A 189 7.13 4.11 -22.21
C GLU A 189 7.68 4.50 -20.81
N ALA A 190 8.26 5.71 -20.72
CA ALA A 190 8.98 6.19 -19.55
C ALA A 190 8.10 6.36 -18.29
N ASP A 191 6.79 6.56 -18.46
CA ASP A 191 5.80 6.48 -17.38
C ASP A 191 5.74 5.09 -16.72
N ARG A 192 6.20 4.03 -17.40
CA ARG A 192 6.33 2.66 -16.87
C ARG A 192 7.74 2.26 -16.49
N LEU A 193 8.78 2.94 -16.99
CA LEU A 193 10.14 2.84 -16.45
C LEU A 193 10.26 3.42 -15.02
N LEU A 194 9.28 4.23 -14.62
CA LEU A 194 9.10 4.77 -13.26
C LEU A 194 8.35 3.84 -12.30
N ASP A 195 7.72 2.76 -12.77
CA ASP A 195 7.09 1.78 -11.88
C ASP A 195 8.16 1.21 -10.92
N LEU A 196 7.79 1.01 -9.64
CA LEU A 196 8.71 0.71 -8.51
C LEU A 196 9.69 -0.47 -8.74
N GLY A 197 9.38 -1.37 -9.68
CA GLY A 197 10.25 -2.49 -10.06
C GLY A 197 11.43 -2.14 -10.98
N PHE A 198 11.41 -0.98 -11.66
CA PHE A 198 12.41 -0.61 -12.67
C PHE A 198 13.23 0.63 -12.31
N GLN A 199 12.67 1.60 -11.58
CA GLN A 199 13.29 2.90 -11.25
C GLN A 199 14.75 2.75 -10.77
N ALA A 200 15.01 1.82 -9.84
CA ALA A 200 16.33 1.60 -9.26
C ALA A 200 17.39 1.11 -10.29
N ALA A 201 16.99 0.27 -11.26
CA ALA A 201 17.86 -0.20 -12.33
C ALA A 201 18.17 0.93 -13.33
N VAL A 202 17.13 1.67 -13.73
CA VAL A 202 17.26 2.80 -14.67
C VAL A 202 18.18 3.89 -14.10
N THR A 203 18.03 4.24 -12.82
CA THR A 203 18.93 5.20 -12.14
C THR A 203 20.38 4.74 -12.12
N ARG A 204 20.65 3.45 -11.85
CA ARG A 204 22.03 2.91 -11.85
C ARG A 204 22.64 2.91 -13.24
N ILE A 205 21.88 2.57 -14.28
CA ILE A 205 22.31 2.69 -15.68
C ILE A 205 22.66 4.14 -16.00
N ILE A 206 21.71 5.07 -15.81
CA ILE A 206 21.87 6.50 -16.15
C ILE A 206 23.10 7.13 -15.47
N THR A 207 23.40 6.71 -14.24
CA THR A 207 24.56 7.17 -13.45
C THR A 207 25.91 6.74 -14.04
N HIS A 208 25.95 5.61 -14.77
CA HIS A 208 27.15 5.07 -15.41
C HIS A 208 27.39 5.63 -16.84
N LEU A 209 26.33 6.05 -17.54
CA LEU A 209 26.43 6.61 -18.89
C LEU A 209 27.11 8.00 -18.90
N PRO A 210 27.81 8.39 -19.98
CA PRO A 210 28.49 9.67 -20.06
C PRO A 210 27.53 10.85 -19.88
N LYS A 211 27.99 11.89 -19.17
CA LYS A 211 27.21 13.11 -18.90
C LYS A 211 26.98 13.96 -20.17
N GLN A 212 27.82 13.80 -21.19
CA GLN A 212 27.70 14.47 -22.49
C GLN A 212 27.12 13.51 -23.52
N ARG A 213 25.79 13.50 -23.60
CA ARG A 213 24.97 12.73 -24.55
C ARG A 213 23.70 13.53 -24.87
N ARG A 214 22.86 13.02 -25.76
CA ARG A 214 21.46 13.38 -25.92
C ARG A 214 20.59 12.37 -25.19
N THR A 215 19.66 12.84 -24.37
CA THR A 215 18.64 11.99 -23.75
C THR A 215 17.26 12.37 -24.26
N GLY A 216 16.53 11.40 -24.80
CA GLY A 216 15.13 11.52 -25.19
C GLY A 216 14.24 10.66 -24.30
N LEU A 217 13.29 11.30 -23.62
CA LEU A 217 12.31 10.65 -22.76
C LEU A 217 10.94 10.67 -23.45
N PHE A 218 10.34 9.51 -23.67
CA PHE A 218 9.10 9.33 -24.40
C PHE A 218 8.02 8.68 -23.52
N SER A 219 6.89 9.35 -23.37
CA SER A 219 5.79 8.92 -22.49
C SER A 219 4.44 8.99 -23.21
N ALA A 220 3.44 8.23 -22.73
CA ALA A 220 2.04 8.40 -23.13
C ALA A 220 1.29 9.37 -22.19
N THR A 221 1.75 9.50 -20.94
CA THR A 221 1.10 10.32 -19.91
C THR A 221 2.12 11.11 -19.07
N MET A 222 1.66 12.18 -18.41
CA MET A 222 2.40 12.88 -17.35
C MET A 222 1.55 12.99 -16.07
N THR A 223 1.09 11.85 -15.54
CA THR A 223 0.30 11.82 -14.29
C THR A 223 1.15 11.89 -13.02
N ASP A 224 2.42 11.51 -13.09
CA ASP A 224 3.32 11.40 -11.93
C ASP A 224 4.43 12.43 -12.07
N ALA A 225 4.06 13.71 -11.90
CA ALA A 225 4.93 14.85 -12.16
C ALA A 225 6.25 14.80 -11.37
N ASP A 226 6.20 14.34 -10.12
CA ASP A 226 7.38 14.28 -9.22
C ASP A 226 8.35 13.17 -9.64
N ALA A 227 7.84 11.95 -9.84
CA ALA A 227 8.64 10.80 -10.27
C ALA A 227 9.28 11.04 -11.65
N LEU A 228 8.52 11.65 -12.57
CA LEU A 228 9.05 12.05 -13.87
C LEU A 228 10.08 13.18 -13.76
N SER A 229 9.90 14.12 -12.83
CA SER A 229 10.87 15.17 -12.53
C SER A 229 12.17 14.60 -11.94
N GLU A 230 12.13 13.51 -11.17
CA GLU A 230 13.35 12.80 -10.76
C GLU A 230 14.12 12.21 -11.95
N LEU A 231 13.45 11.49 -12.87
CA LEU A 231 14.12 10.96 -14.07
C LEU A 231 14.69 12.09 -14.95
N VAL A 232 13.95 13.21 -15.09
CA VAL A 232 14.44 14.40 -15.80
C VAL A 232 15.67 15.00 -15.13
N ARG A 233 15.65 15.17 -13.80
CA ARG A 233 16.75 15.71 -13.00
C ARG A 233 17.99 14.83 -12.99
N VAL A 234 17.84 13.50 -13.08
CA VAL A 234 18.93 12.52 -13.07
C VAL A 234 19.47 12.24 -14.48
N GLY A 235 18.62 12.30 -15.52
CA GLY A 235 18.95 11.82 -16.86
C GLY A 235 19.11 12.86 -17.97
N LEU A 236 18.56 14.07 -17.81
CA LEU A 236 18.40 15.06 -18.88
C LEU A 236 19.02 16.43 -18.55
N ARG A 237 19.35 17.22 -19.58
CA ARG A 237 19.99 18.54 -19.50
C ARG A 237 19.21 19.59 -20.29
N ASN A 238 18.53 20.50 -19.57
CA ASN A 238 17.68 21.56 -20.14
C ASN A 238 16.78 21.06 -21.31
N PRO A 239 15.94 20.04 -21.08
CA PRO A 239 15.24 19.38 -22.17
C PRO A 239 14.11 20.22 -22.76
N ALA A 240 13.95 20.17 -24.08
CA ALA A 240 12.77 20.70 -24.74
C ALA A 240 11.55 19.81 -24.42
N ARG A 241 10.55 20.35 -23.72
CA ARG A 241 9.30 19.65 -23.43
C ARG A 241 8.34 19.80 -24.61
N ILE A 242 7.95 18.68 -25.20
CA ILE A 242 7.12 18.57 -26.40
C ILE A 242 5.83 17.86 -26.00
N VAL A 243 4.70 18.56 -26.00
CA VAL A 243 3.39 18.02 -25.61
C VAL A 243 2.45 18.06 -26.79
N VAL A 244 2.22 16.91 -27.42
CA VAL A 244 1.36 16.79 -28.61
C VAL A 244 -0.08 16.57 -28.18
N LYS A 245 -0.78 17.68 -27.95
CA LYS A 245 -2.18 17.70 -27.51
C LYS A 245 -3.12 17.35 -28.67
N VAL A 246 -3.99 16.36 -28.46
CA VAL A 246 -5.12 16.11 -29.37
C VAL A 246 -6.25 17.07 -29.00
N GLN A 247 -6.43 18.12 -29.79
CA GLN A 247 -7.53 19.07 -29.65
C GLN A 247 -8.73 18.65 -30.50
N ALA A 248 -9.93 18.74 -29.92
CA ALA A 248 -11.19 18.63 -30.66
C ALA A 248 -11.99 19.93 -30.54
N LYS A 249 -12.36 20.52 -31.68
CA LYS A 249 -13.35 21.61 -31.72
C LYS A 249 -14.74 21.03 -31.44
N LYS A 250 -15.48 21.66 -30.54
CA LYS A 250 -16.86 21.28 -30.19
C LYS A 250 -17.75 22.50 -30.24
N LEU A 251 -18.60 22.57 -31.25
CA LEU A 251 -19.67 23.56 -31.35
C LEU A 251 -20.77 23.18 -30.35
N LYS A 252 -21.03 24.04 -29.36
CA LYS A 252 -22.27 23.96 -28.57
C LYS A 252 -23.39 24.65 -29.35
N SER A 253 -24.39 23.89 -29.77
CA SER A 253 -25.72 24.43 -30.08
C SER A 253 -26.38 24.87 -28.76
N VAL A 254 -26.29 26.16 -28.44
CA VAL A 254 -27.04 26.75 -27.32
C VAL A 254 -28.46 27.02 -27.81
N ALA A 255 -29.47 26.63 -27.04
CA ALA A 255 -30.85 26.96 -27.33
C ALA A 255 -31.07 28.47 -27.15
N ALA A 256 -31.49 29.15 -28.22
CA ALA A 256 -31.89 30.56 -28.31
C ALA A 256 -30.87 31.65 -27.86
N ALA A 257 -30.66 32.65 -28.73
CA ALA A 257 -30.19 33.99 -28.39
C ALA A 257 -28.75 34.19 -27.82
N ALA A 258 -27.80 33.28 -28.04
CA ALA A 258 -26.37 33.54 -27.80
C ALA A 258 -25.48 33.09 -28.97
N GLN A 259 -24.46 33.88 -29.31
CA GLN A 259 -23.50 33.52 -30.37
C GLN A 259 -22.67 32.27 -30.00
N PRO A 260 -22.36 31.37 -30.96
CA PRO A 260 -21.63 30.15 -30.69
C PRO A 260 -20.16 30.43 -30.33
N ARG A 261 -19.80 30.31 -29.05
CA ARG A 261 -18.40 30.28 -28.61
C ARG A 261 -17.78 28.92 -28.95
N GLU A 262 -16.70 28.91 -29.72
CA GLU A 262 -15.89 27.69 -29.89
C GLU A 262 -15.26 27.28 -28.55
N ILE A 263 -15.45 26.03 -28.15
CA ILE A 263 -14.73 25.42 -27.02
C ILE A 263 -13.79 24.36 -27.58
N VAL A 264 -12.51 24.45 -27.19
CA VAL A 264 -11.46 23.52 -27.59
C VAL A 264 -11.24 22.51 -26.45
N GLU A 265 -11.74 21.30 -26.62
CA GLU A 265 -11.53 20.21 -25.65
C GLU A 265 -10.19 19.51 -25.91
N GLU A 266 -9.31 19.50 -24.90
CA GLU A 266 -8.09 18.67 -24.91
C GLU A 266 -8.42 17.21 -24.60
N ARG A 267 -7.88 16.26 -25.38
CA ARG A 267 -8.10 14.82 -25.22
C ARG A 267 -6.78 14.07 -25.03
N ARG A 268 -6.80 13.04 -24.17
CA ARG A 268 -5.67 12.11 -23.95
C ARG A 268 -5.78 10.81 -24.77
N ILE A 269 -6.52 10.83 -25.87
CA ILE A 269 -6.73 9.70 -26.79
C ILE A 269 -6.54 10.14 -28.26
N PRO A 270 -6.20 9.22 -29.19
CA PRO A 270 -6.11 9.54 -30.62
C PRO A 270 -7.40 10.17 -31.18
N ALA A 271 -7.26 11.14 -32.10
CA ALA A 271 -8.39 11.92 -32.62
C ALA A 271 -9.49 11.06 -33.26
N ASN A 272 -9.10 9.95 -33.90
CA ASN A 272 -9.99 9.08 -34.67
C ASN A 272 -10.53 7.89 -33.86
N LEU A 273 -10.28 7.87 -32.54
CA LEU A 273 -10.80 6.88 -31.59
C LEU A 273 -12.11 7.35 -30.95
N LYS A 274 -13.15 6.51 -31.00
CA LYS A 274 -14.38 6.67 -30.22
C LYS A 274 -14.41 5.66 -29.08
N ILE A 275 -14.76 6.10 -27.86
CA ILE A 275 -14.90 5.21 -26.70
C ILE A 275 -16.36 5.20 -26.25
N HIS A 276 -16.90 4.00 -26.05
CA HIS A 276 -18.26 3.73 -25.64
C HIS A 276 -18.29 2.95 -24.31
N TYR A 277 -19.34 3.13 -23.51
CA TYR A 277 -19.67 2.23 -22.41
C TYR A 277 -21.10 1.70 -22.55
N ILE A 278 -21.37 0.56 -21.93
CA ILE A 278 -22.73 0.04 -21.68
C ILE A 278 -22.85 -0.24 -20.18
N ALA A 279 -23.93 0.26 -19.58
CA ALA A 279 -24.37 -0.15 -18.25
C ALA A 279 -25.21 -1.44 -18.35
N CYS A 280 -24.90 -2.44 -17.52
CA CYS A 280 -25.59 -3.73 -17.50
C CYS A 280 -25.51 -4.37 -16.10
N LEU A 281 -26.19 -5.49 -15.88
CA LEU A 281 -26.01 -6.32 -14.68
C LEU A 281 -24.76 -7.20 -14.80
N ALA A 282 -24.22 -7.65 -13.66
CA ALA A 282 -23.04 -8.52 -13.63
C ALA A 282 -23.24 -9.86 -14.37
N SER A 283 -24.47 -10.40 -14.33
CA SER A 283 -24.95 -11.55 -15.09
C SER A 283 -24.90 -11.34 -16.61
N GLU A 284 -25.22 -10.13 -17.08
CA GLU A 284 -25.41 -9.80 -18.50
C GLU A 284 -24.09 -9.57 -19.26
N LYS A 285 -22.93 -9.46 -18.58
CA LYS A 285 -21.65 -9.09 -19.23
C LYS A 285 -21.29 -9.97 -20.43
N LEU A 286 -21.52 -11.29 -20.39
CA LEU A 286 -21.25 -12.18 -21.53
C LEU A 286 -22.24 -11.98 -22.69
N VAL A 287 -23.52 -11.76 -22.38
CA VAL A 287 -24.55 -11.48 -23.38
C VAL A 287 -24.20 -10.18 -24.13
N GLN A 288 -23.92 -9.09 -23.40
CA GLN A 288 -23.50 -7.83 -24.01
C GLN A 288 -22.17 -7.93 -24.77
N LEU A 289 -21.19 -8.73 -24.30
CA LEU A 289 -19.95 -9.00 -25.06
C LEU A 289 -20.25 -9.58 -26.46
N THR A 290 -21.11 -10.60 -26.55
CA THR A 290 -21.45 -11.22 -27.84
C THR A 290 -22.29 -10.30 -28.74
N ARG A 291 -23.22 -9.53 -28.17
CA ARG A 291 -24.03 -8.55 -28.91
C ARG A 291 -23.18 -7.38 -29.43
N ILE A 292 -22.20 -6.88 -28.67
CA ILE A 292 -21.19 -5.90 -29.14
C ILE A 292 -20.40 -6.45 -30.33
N ILE A 293 -19.81 -7.65 -30.21
CA ILE A 293 -19.01 -8.26 -31.28
C ILE A 293 -19.86 -8.41 -32.56
N SER A 294 -21.07 -8.95 -32.42
CA SER A 294 -21.99 -9.17 -33.55
C SER A 294 -22.42 -7.86 -34.22
N SER A 295 -22.66 -6.81 -33.44
CA SER A 295 -22.98 -5.46 -33.94
C SER A 295 -21.80 -4.85 -34.71
N GLU A 296 -20.59 -4.92 -34.16
CA GLU A 296 -19.36 -4.40 -34.79
C GLU A 296 -19.01 -5.14 -36.10
N VAL A 297 -19.17 -6.46 -36.13
CA VAL A 297 -19.02 -7.29 -37.33
C VAL A 297 -20.08 -6.92 -38.39
N THR A 298 -21.36 -6.85 -38.03
CA THR A 298 -22.45 -6.67 -38.99
C THR A 298 -22.55 -5.24 -39.51
N GLN A 299 -22.61 -4.25 -38.63
CA GLN A 299 -22.83 -2.84 -38.98
C GLN A 299 -21.56 -2.13 -39.49
N HIS A 300 -20.37 -2.61 -39.08
CA HIS A 300 -19.12 -1.89 -39.30
C HIS A 300 -18.00 -2.72 -39.94
N LYS A 301 -18.26 -4.01 -40.23
CA LYS A 301 -17.32 -4.95 -40.87
C LYS A 301 -15.97 -5.10 -40.15
N SER A 302 -15.95 -4.79 -38.84
CA SER A 302 -14.76 -4.96 -38.01
C SER A 302 -14.41 -6.45 -37.89
N CYS A 303 -13.13 -6.78 -38.05
CA CYS A 303 -12.66 -8.16 -38.14
C CYS A 303 -11.62 -8.53 -37.07
N ARG A 304 -10.88 -7.58 -36.49
CA ARG A 304 -9.92 -7.86 -35.41
C ARG A 304 -10.26 -7.16 -34.09
N PHE A 305 -10.38 -7.96 -33.04
CA PHE A 305 -10.81 -7.56 -31.70
C PHE A 305 -9.76 -7.91 -30.64
N ILE A 306 -9.64 -7.09 -29.59
CA ILE A 306 -9.01 -7.48 -28.31
C ILE A 306 -10.06 -7.39 -27.20
N VAL A 307 -10.19 -8.43 -26.38
CA VAL A 307 -11.04 -8.45 -25.18
C VAL A 307 -10.16 -8.51 -23.93
N TYR A 308 -10.29 -7.52 -23.05
CA TYR A 308 -9.52 -7.41 -21.81
C TYR A 308 -10.29 -7.95 -20.60
N PHE A 309 -9.64 -8.86 -19.88
CA PHE A 309 -10.09 -9.41 -18.59
C PHE A 309 -9.13 -9.02 -17.46
N ALA A 310 -9.61 -9.05 -16.22
CA ALA A 310 -8.86 -8.65 -15.03
C ALA A 310 -7.63 -9.54 -14.76
N THR A 311 -7.72 -10.86 -14.99
CA THR A 311 -6.64 -11.80 -14.63
C THR A 311 -6.38 -12.89 -15.67
N GLY A 312 -5.18 -13.47 -15.60
CA GLY A 312 -4.77 -14.55 -16.50
C GLY A 312 -5.65 -15.79 -16.37
N ALA A 313 -6.14 -16.10 -15.16
CA ALA A 313 -7.08 -17.21 -14.95
C ALA A 313 -8.44 -16.96 -15.65
N CYS A 314 -8.88 -15.70 -15.76
CA CYS A 314 -10.06 -15.35 -16.55
C CYS A 314 -9.80 -15.53 -18.04
N VAL A 315 -8.63 -15.12 -18.54
CA VAL A 315 -8.22 -15.35 -19.94
C VAL A 315 -8.16 -16.85 -20.28
N ASP A 316 -7.50 -17.66 -19.44
CA ASP A 316 -7.43 -19.13 -19.59
C ASP A 316 -8.83 -19.78 -19.64
N TYR A 317 -9.74 -19.32 -18.78
CA TYR A 317 -11.08 -19.86 -18.63
C TYR A 317 -12.01 -19.44 -19.78
N PHE A 318 -12.17 -18.13 -20.02
CA PHE A 318 -13.03 -17.62 -21.09
C PHE A 318 -12.50 -17.96 -22.49
N TYR A 319 -11.20 -18.24 -22.66
CA TYR A 319 -10.69 -18.79 -23.92
C TYR A 319 -11.30 -20.15 -24.28
N ARG A 320 -11.61 -20.99 -23.29
CA ARG A 320 -12.33 -22.26 -23.51
C ARG A 320 -13.82 -22.00 -23.73
N ILE A 321 -14.44 -21.29 -22.80
CA ILE A 321 -15.90 -21.08 -22.79
C ILE A 321 -16.41 -20.28 -24.00
N LEU A 322 -15.66 -19.28 -24.48
CA LEU A 322 -16.09 -18.47 -25.63
C LEU A 322 -16.00 -19.21 -26.97
N GLN A 323 -15.27 -20.33 -27.07
CA GLN A 323 -15.29 -21.18 -28.27
C GLN A 323 -16.68 -21.77 -28.50
N ASP A 324 -17.35 -22.18 -27.43
CA ASP A 324 -18.71 -22.75 -27.51
C ASP A 324 -19.79 -21.69 -27.64
N ILE A 325 -19.53 -20.41 -27.35
CA ILE A 325 -20.54 -19.32 -27.31
C ILE A 325 -20.54 -18.47 -28.59
N LEU A 326 -19.37 -18.12 -29.13
CA LEU A 326 -19.25 -17.14 -30.22
C LEU A 326 -19.72 -17.70 -31.58
N PRO A 327 -20.01 -16.83 -32.57
CA PRO A 327 -20.42 -17.26 -33.90
C PRO A 327 -19.40 -18.19 -34.57
N PHE A 328 -19.91 -19.20 -35.28
CA PHE A 328 -19.11 -20.17 -36.02
C PHE A 328 -18.14 -19.47 -36.99
N GLY A 329 -16.88 -19.92 -37.04
CA GLY A 329 -15.82 -19.28 -37.83
C GLY A 329 -15.01 -18.19 -37.09
N THR A 330 -15.33 -17.87 -35.84
CA THR A 330 -14.53 -16.96 -35.01
C THR A 330 -13.19 -17.58 -34.59
N ALA A 331 -12.08 -16.92 -34.89
CA ALA A 331 -10.74 -17.36 -34.49
C ALA A 331 -10.33 -16.76 -33.14
N LEU A 332 -10.20 -17.58 -32.10
CA LEU A 332 -9.86 -17.16 -30.73
C LEU A 332 -8.37 -17.36 -30.41
N PHE A 333 -7.82 -16.43 -29.62
CA PHE A 333 -6.42 -16.43 -29.16
C PHE A 333 -6.35 -15.96 -27.69
N SER A 334 -5.38 -16.44 -26.91
CA SER A 334 -5.24 -16.11 -25.47
C SER A 334 -3.83 -15.65 -25.09
N LEU A 335 -3.72 -14.52 -24.37
CA LEU A 335 -2.44 -13.85 -24.13
C LEU A 335 -2.37 -13.13 -22.76
N HIS A 336 -1.69 -13.75 -21.80
CA HIS A 336 -1.55 -13.25 -20.42
C HIS A 336 -0.13 -13.51 -19.87
N GLY A 337 0.26 -12.75 -18.84
CA GLY A 337 1.66 -12.67 -18.37
C GLY A 337 2.28 -13.94 -17.78
N HIS A 338 1.48 -14.99 -17.56
CA HIS A 338 1.98 -16.28 -17.07
C HIS A 338 2.38 -17.25 -18.20
N LEU A 339 2.06 -16.94 -19.46
CA LEU A 339 2.47 -17.77 -20.59
C LEU A 339 3.99 -17.70 -20.82
N PRO A 340 4.65 -18.83 -21.12
CA PRO A 340 6.06 -18.86 -21.51
C PRO A 340 6.35 -17.89 -22.66
N PRO A 341 7.52 -17.22 -22.70
CA PRO A 341 7.79 -16.18 -23.71
C PRO A 341 7.63 -16.67 -25.15
N ALA A 342 8.10 -17.88 -25.46
CA ALA A 342 7.95 -18.48 -26.78
C ALA A 342 6.48 -18.77 -27.16
N ALA A 343 5.61 -19.05 -26.18
CA ALA A 343 4.17 -19.17 -26.42
C ALA A 343 3.55 -17.81 -26.70
N ARG A 344 3.91 -16.77 -25.94
CA ARG A 344 3.42 -15.39 -26.15
C ARG A 344 3.79 -14.85 -27.54
N THR A 345 5.02 -15.07 -28.00
CA THR A 345 5.44 -14.73 -29.37
C THR A 345 4.65 -15.53 -30.43
N ARG A 346 4.43 -16.84 -30.20
CA ARG A 346 3.68 -17.69 -31.16
C ARG A 346 2.22 -17.28 -31.29
N THR A 347 1.51 -17.04 -30.18
CA THR A 347 0.12 -16.57 -30.22
C THR A 347 0.02 -15.20 -30.89
N LEU A 348 0.99 -14.31 -30.65
CA LEU A 348 1.00 -12.97 -31.23
C LEU A 348 1.18 -13.00 -32.76
N ALA A 349 2.11 -13.82 -33.25
CA ALA A 349 2.26 -14.07 -34.70
C ALA A 349 0.96 -14.67 -35.26
N ALA A 350 0.47 -15.77 -34.69
CA ALA A 350 -0.75 -16.44 -35.17
C ALA A 350 -1.98 -15.50 -35.24
N PHE A 351 -2.21 -14.63 -34.25
CA PHE A 351 -3.30 -13.63 -34.29
C PHE A 351 -3.11 -12.57 -35.38
N SER A 352 -1.86 -12.20 -35.68
CA SER A 352 -1.53 -11.18 -36.70
C SER A 352 -1.64 -11.77 -38.11
N ASP A 353 -1.08 -12.97 -38.30
CA ASP A 353 -0.94 -13.67 -39.57
C ASP A 353 -2.25 -14.33 -40.02
N THR A 354 -3.18 -14.64 -39.09
CA THR A 354 -4.51 -15.18 -39.41
C THR A 354 -5.32 -14.14 -40.22
N PRO A 355 -5.82 -14.51 -41.42
CA PRO A 355 -6.72 -13.66 -42.19
C PRO A 355 -8.04 -13.45 -41.45
N ALA A 356 -8.32 -12.21 -41.07
CA ALA A 356 -9.55 -11.84 -40.37
C ALA A 356 -10.54 -11.21 -41.37
N THR A 357 -11.79 -11.68 -41.35
CA THR A 357 -12.87 -11.12 -42.19
C THR A 357 -14.13 -10.87 -41.35
N ALA A 358 -15.12 -10.17 -41.91
CA ALA A 358 -16.44 -10.04 -41.27
C ALA A 358 -17.24 -11.36 -41.20
N ALA A 359 -16.82 -12.41 -41.92
CA ALA A 359 -17.39 -13.76 -41.79
C ALA A 359 -16.54 -14.67 -40.87
N SER A 360 -15.31 -14.26 -40.53
CA SER A 360 -14.34 -15.00 -39.74
C SER A 360 -13.50 -14.04 -38.88
N PRO A 361 -14.09 -13.44 -37.84
CA PRO A 361 -13.41 -12.44 -37.00
C PRO A 361 -12.33 -13.10 -36.13
N SER A 362 -11.21 -12.40 -35.92
CA SER A 362 -10.13 -12.82 -35.02
C SER A 362 -10.18 -12.04 -33.71
N ILE A 363 -10.16 -12.75 -32.58
CA ILE A 363 -10.38 -12.19 -31.24
C ILE A 363 -9.27 -12.64 -30.29
N LEU A 364 -8.53 -11.66 -29.75
CA LEU A 364 -7.46 -11.86 -28.78
C LEU A 364 -7.96 -11.57 -27.35
N LEU A 365 -8.05 -12.59 -26.51
CA LEU A 365 -8.36 -12.44 -25.09
C LEU A 365 -7.07 -12.16 -24.30
N ALA A 366 -7.01 -11.06 -23.55
CA ALA A 366 -5.76 -10.57 -22.96
C ALA A 366 -5.88 -9.98 -21.55
N THR A 367 -4.75 -9.89 -20.87
CA THR A 367 -4.57 -9.03 -19.67
C THR A 367 -3.55 -7.93 -19.91
N ASP A 368 -3.58 -6.88 -19.08
CA ASP A 368 -2.66 -5.74 -19.15
C ASP A 368 -1.19 -6.16 -19.24
N VAL A 369 -0.76 -7.12 -18.41
CA VAL A 369 0.65 -7.54 -18.28
C VAL A 369 1.22 -8.11 -19.59
N ALA A 370 0.37 -8.66 -20.47
CA ALA A 370 0.83 -9.23 -21.74
C ALA A 370 0.53 -8.37 -22.98
N ALA A 371 -0.37 -7.38 -22.88
CA ALA A 371 -0.64 -6.44 -23.98
C ALA A 371 0.12 -5.11 -23.89
N ARG A 372 0.71 -4.79 -22.72
CA ARG A 372 1.68 -3.69 -22.56
C ARG A 372 2.84 -3.89 -23.52
N GLY A 373 3.26 -2.81 -24.20
CA GLY A 373 4.34 -2.90 -25.18
C GLY A 373 4.09 -3.81 -26.40
N LEU A 374 2.83 -4.13 -26.74
CA LEU A 374 2.52 -4.79 -28.02
C LEU A 374 2.12 -3.77 -29.10
N ASP A 375 2.90 -3.70 -30.17
CA ASP A 375 2.38 -3.21 -31.45
C ASP A 375 1.63 -4.34 -32.14
N LEU A 376 0.32 -4.13 -32.29
CA LEU A 376 -0.61 -5.02 -32.95
C LEU A 376 -1.14 -4.26 -34.18
N PRO A 377 -0.46 -4.36 -35.33
CA PRO A 377 -0.93 -3.71 -36.53
C PRO A 377 -2.27 -4.31 -36.94
N GLN A 378 -3.26 -3.44 -37.22
CA GLN A 378 -4.60 -3.80 -37.73
C GLN A 378 -5.58 -4.42 -36.71
N VAL A 379 -5.65 -3.89 -35.48
CA VAL A 379 -6.79 -4.10 -34.56
C VAL A 379 -7.84 -3.01 -34.77
N ASP A 380 -9.10 -3.41 -34.94
CA ASP A 380 -10.24 -2.50 -35.15
C ASP A 380 -10.89 -2.08 -33.83
N ILE A 381 -11.19 -3.09 -32.98
CA ILE A 381 -12.03 -2.93 -31.78
C ILE A 381 -11.29 -3.38 -30.53
N ILE A 382 -11.43 -2.58 -29.47
CA ILE A 382 -11.04 -2.95 -28.10
C ILE A 382 -12.30 -3.12 -27.26
N ILE A 383 -12.41 -4.20 -26.48
CA ILE A 383 -13.49 -4.40 -25.52
C ILE A 383 -12.85 -4.62 -24.14
N GLN A 384 -13.32 -3.90 -23.14
CA GLN A 384 -12.94 -4.08 -21.75
C GLN A 384 -14.11 -4.73 -21.02
N PHE A 385 -14.03 -6.05 -20.89
CA PHE A 385 -15.00 -6.84 -20.12
C PHE A 385 -14.88 -6.48 -18.62
N ASP A 386 -13.63 -6.33 -18.17
CA ASP A 386 -13.26 -5.78 -16.88
C ASP A 386 -12.48 -4.47 -17.04
N PRO A 387 -12.86 -3.38 -16.35
CA PRO A 387 -12.00 -2.20 -16.20
C PRO A 387 -10.60 -2.55 -15.63
N PRO A 388 -9.56 -1.79 -15.99
CA PRO A 388 -8.19 -2.05 -15.55
C PRO A 388 -7.97 -1.63 -14.10
N SER A 389 -7.45 -2.56 -13.27
CA SER A 389 -7.09 -2.32 -11.87
C SER A 389 -6.16 -1.11 -11.65
N ASP A 390 -5.34 -0.79 -12.67
CA ASP A 390 -4.64 0.49 -12.82
C ASP A 390 -5.43 1.39 -13.82
N PRO A 391 -6.16 2.42 -13.37
CA PRO A 391 -6.91 3.30 -14.25
C PRO A 391 -6.05 4.18 -15.18
N LYS A 392 -4.73 4.23 -15.04
CA LYS A 392 -3.85 4.83 -16.06
C LYS A 392 -3.87 3.94 -17.31
N ALA A 393 -3.88 2.62 -17.15
CA ALA A 393 -3.81 1.65 -18.25
C ALA A 393 -5.01 1.70 -19.23
N PHE A 394 -6.17 2.23 -18.82
CA PHE A 394 -7.37 2.36 -19.66
C PHE A 394 -7.08 3.05 -21.01
N SER A 395 -6.33 4.16 -21.00
CA SER A 395 -5.94 4.88 -22.22
C SER A 395 -4.96 4.07 -23.09
N HIS A 396 -4.04 3.31 -22.48
CA HIS A 396 -3.07 2.47 -23.18
C HIS A 396 -3.68 1.21 -23.80
N ARG A 397 -4.78 0.68 -23.21
CA ARG A 397 -5.64 -0.38 -23.79
C ARG A 397 -6.39 0.17 -25.01
N CYS A 398 -7.11 1.28 -24.85
CA CYS A 398 -7.89 1.89 -25.93
C CYS A 398 -6.99 2.34 -27.09
N GLY A 399 -5.79 2.87 -26.82
CA GLY A 399 -4.76 3.24 -27.80
C GLY A 399 -4.02 2.08 -28.49
N ARG A 400 -4.60 0.87 -28.49
CA ARG A 400 -4.15 -0.25 -29.35
C ARG A 400 -4.85 -0.20 -30.73
N THR A 401 -6.08 0.31 -30.82
CA THR A 401 -6.75 0.66 -32.10
C THR A 401 -6.45 2.13 -32.51
N ALA A 402 -7.04 2.61 -33.61
CA ALA A 402 -6.93 3.97 -34.17
C ALA A 402 -5.47 4.42 -34.47
N ARG A 403 -4.60 3.47 -34.84
CA ARG A 403 -3.17 3.71 -35.15
C ARG A 403 -2.96 4.19 -36.58
N ALA A 404 -1.92 5.02 -36.77
CA ALA A 404 -1.51 5.57 -38.06
C ALA A 404 -2.68 6.26 -38.83
N GLY A 405 -3.44 7.11 -38.14
CA GLY A 405 -4.54 7.89 -38.73
C GLY A 405 -5.85 7.12 -38.97
N ARG A 406 -5.87 5.78 -38.80
CA ARG A 406 -7.11 5.00 -38.96
C ARG A 406 -8.15 5.30 -37.87
N HIS A 407 -9.41 5.01 -38.18
CA HIS A 407 -10.48 4.97 -37.18
C HIS A 407 -10.35 3.76 -36.25
N GLY A 408 -10.96 3.86 -35.07
CA GLY A 408 -11.04 2.76 -34.11
C GLY A 408 -12.16 2.99 -33.10
N ARG A 409 -12.64 1.90 -32.49
CA ARG A 409 -13.61 1.94 -31.38
C ARG A 409 -13.11 1.16 -30.19
N ALA A 410 -13.44 1.65 -29.00
CA ALA A 410 -13.22 0.96 -27.74
C ALA A 410 -14.52 0.90 -26.93
N TRP A 411 -14.77 -0.21 -26.26
CA TRP A 411 -15.92 -0.46 -25.39
C TRP A 411 -15.47 -0.78 -23.97
N VAL A 412 -16.32 -0.49 -22.99
CA VAL A 412 -16.22 -1.01 -21.62
C VAL A 412 -17.60 -1.42 -21.11
N LEU A 413 -17.68 -2.56 -20.44
CA LEU A 413 -18.87 -2.99 -19.71
C LEU A 413 -18.74 -2.51 -18.26
N LEU A 414 -19.75 -1.78 -17.79
CA LEU A 414 -19.84 -1.27 -16.42
C LEU A 414 -21.10 -1.83 -15.75
N VAL A 415 -20.99 -2.25 -14.48
CA VAL A 415 -22.11 -2.82 -13.71
C VAL A 415 -22.37 -2.03 -12.43
N GLY A 416 -23.64 -1.70 -12.18
CA GLY A 416 -24.07 -0.88 -11.05
C GLY A 416 -23.17 0.33 -10.86
N ARG A 417 -22.57 0.44 -9.67
CA ARG A 417 -21.70 1.55 -9.26
C ARG A 417 -20.37 1.70 -10.03
N GLU A 418 -20.02 0.77 -10.93
CA GLU A 418 -18.92 0.98 -11.89
C GLU A 418 -19.20 2.16 -12.86
N THR A 419 -20.46 2.59 -13.04
CA THR A 419 -20.83 3.75 -13.89
C THR A 419 -20.07 5.03 -13.54
N SER A 420 -19.83 5.32 -12.25
CA SER A 420 -19.05 6.49 -11.78
C SER A 420 -17.59 6.51 -12.28
N TYR A 421 -17.11 5.42 -12.90
CA TYR A 421 -15.83 5.40 -13.61
C TYR A 421 -15.84 6.32 -14.86
N VAL A 422 -17.02 6.61 -15.43
CA VAL A 422 -17.21 7.56 -16.53
C VAL A 422 -16.73 8.95 -16.14
N ASP A 423 -17.16 9.48 -14.99
CA ASP A 423 -16.75 10.81 -14.50
C ASP A 423 -15.26 10.85 -14.17
N PHE A 424 -14.75 9.78 -13.56
CA PHE A 424 -13.33 9.63 -13.27
C PHE A 424 -12.47 9.65 -14.54
N LEU A 425 -12.94 9.05 -15.65
CA LEU A 425 -12.29 9.11 -16.96
C LEU A 425 -12.45 10.49 -17.62
N ALA A 426 -13.59 11.16 -17.45
CA ALA A 426 -13.83 12.52 -17.94
C ALA A 426 -12.86 13.52 -17.29
N ILE A 427 -12.68 13.47 -15.96
CA ILE A 427 -11.68 14.25 -15.20
C ILE A 427 -10.27 13.98 -15.76
N ARG A 428 -9.97 12.74 -16.15
CA ARG A 428 -8.69 12.35 -16.79
C ARG A 428 -8.55 12.76 -18.26
N LYS A 429 -9.49 13.53 -18.84
CA LYS A 429 -9.54 13.96 -20.26
C LYS A 429 -9.62 12.77 -21.24
N ILE A 430 -10.30 11.70 -20.83
CA ILE A 430 -10.62 10.52 -21.65
C ILE A 430 -12.13 10.56 -21.91
N PRO A 431 -12.60 11.21 -23.00
CA PRO A 431 -14.02 11.30 -23.28
C PRO A 431 -14.56 9.92 -23.68
N ILE A 432 -15.58 9.49 -22.96
CA ILE A 432 -16.37 8.29 -23.22
C ILE A 432 -17.83 8.70 -23.45
N SER A 433 -18.61 7.82 -24.09
CA SER A 433 -20.01 8.09 -24.43
C SER A 433 -20.85 6.87 -24.15
N GLU A 434 -22.02 7.07 -23.54
CA GLU A 434 -22.98 5.98 -23.32
C GLU A 434 -23.46 5.39 -24.64
N ARG A 435 -23.79 4.11 -24.61
CA ARG A 435 -24.57 3.43 -25.64
C ARG A 435 -25.72 2.69 -24.99
N PRO A 436 -26.93 2.72 -25.60
CA PRO A 436 -28.04 1.90 -25.14
C PRO A 436 -27.64 0.42 -25.04
N TYR A 437 -28.24 -0.26 -24.07
CA TYR A 437 -28.20 -1.71 -23.93
C TYR A 437 -28.56 -2.38 -25.27
N PHE A 438 -27.73 -3.31 -25.76
CA PHE A 438 -28.10 -4.09 -26.94
C PHE A 438 -29.16 -5.11 -26.53
N ALA A 439 -30.42 -4.88 -26.89
CA ALA A 439 -31.52 -5.82 -26.72
C ALA A 439 -31.40 -7.04 -27.66
N GLY A 440 -32.22 -8.06 -27.42
CA GLY A 440 -32.41 -9.17 -28.35
C GLY A 440 -32.99 -8.71 -29.69
N SER A 441 -32.89 -9.55 -30.73
CA SER A 441 -33.25 -9.19 -32.10
C SER A 441 -34.76 -9.05 -32.32
N GLY A 442 -35.29 -7.86 -32.06
CA GLY A 442 -36.65 -7.43 -32.46
C GLY A 442 -37.21 -6.26 -31.65
N ASP A 443 -36.83 -6.15 -30.37
CA ASP A 443 -37.51 -5.27 -29.41
C ASP A 443 -36.92 -3.86 -29.27
N GLN A 444 -37.71 -2.96 -28.68
CA GLN A 444 -37.33 -1.60 -28.33
C GLN A 444 -36.15 -1.57 -27.33
N PRO A 445 -35.34 -0.50 -27.29
CA PRO A 445 -34.26 -0.36 -26.33
C PRO A 445 -34.80 -0.34 -24.89
N MET A 446 -34.63 -1.45 -24.19
CA MET A 446 -34.87 -1.58 -22.75
C MET A 446 -34.12 -0.49 -21.98
N ALA A 447 -34.80 0.16 -21.03
CA ALA A 447 -34.22 1.23 -20.23
C ALA A 447 -32.97 0.75 -19.46
N ALA A 448 -32.02 1.67 -19.27
CA ALA A 448 -30.89 1.47 -18.39
C ALA A 448 -31.37 1.31 -16.93
N PRO A 449 -30.65 0.56 -16.07
CA PRO A 449 -30.89 0.60 -14.63
C PRO A 449 -30.71 2.04 -14.12
N LEU A 450 -31.72 2.57 -13.43
CA LEU A 450 -31.64 3.86 -12.73
C LEU A 450 -30.97 3.66 -11.36
N ASP A 451 -30.48 4.76 -10.78
CA ASP A 451 -29.68 4.75 -9.55
C ASP A 451 -30.45 4.30 -8.30
N GLU A 452 -29.73 3.62 -7.39
CA GLU A 452 -30.26 2.99 -6.16
C GLU A 452 -30.53 3.99 -5.02
N GLU A 453 -31.37 5.02 -5.23
CA GLU A 453 -31.75 5.98 -4.16
C GLU A 453 -33.24 6.00 -3.76
N GLU A 454 -34.15 5.28 -4.46
CA GLU A 454 -35.57 5.16 -4.03
C GLU A 454 -36.10 3.72 -4.00
N ALA A 455 -36.66 3.35 -2.84
CA ALA A 455 -37.41 2.11 -2.53
C ALA A 455 -36.66 0.77 -2.59
N GLY A 456 -37.17 -0.21 -1.84
CA GLY A 456 -36.64 -1.58 -1.77
C GLY A 456 -37.50 -2.59 -2.51
N GLU A 457 -36.84 -3.61 -3.07
CA GLU A 457 -37.37 -4.73 -3.87
C GLU A 457 -38.00 -4.39 -5.23
N PRO A 458 -37.65 -5.14 -6.30
CA PRO A 458 -36.36 -5.75 -6.60
C PRO A 458 -35.74 -5.19 -7.89
N SER A 459 -34.50 -5.59 -8.18
CA SER A 459 -33.80 -5.22 -9.40
C SER A 459 -34.52 -5.66 -10.68
N ARG A 460 -34.24 -4.96 -11.78
CA ARG A 460 -34.52 -5.41 -13.16
C ARG A 460 -34.13 -6.88 -13.31
N LEU A 461 -35.05 -7.70 -13.83
CA LEU A 461 -34.81 -9.10 -14.16
C LEU A 461 -33.62 -9.25 -15.14
N ASP A 462 -32.85 -10.33 -14.96
CA ASP A 462 -31.80 -10.74 -15.92
C ASP A 462 -32.38 -10.81 -17.35
N ASP A 463 -31.62 -10.36 -18.35
CA ASP A 463 -31.97 -10.60 -19.77
C ASP A 463 -32.16 -12.12 -20.01
N PRO A 464 -33.22 -12.55 -20.73
CA PRO A 464 -33.52 -13.97 -20.90
C PRO A 464 -32.34 -14.81 -21.45
N GLU A 465 -31.46 -14.23 -22.28
CA GLU A 465 -30.29 -14.95 -22.80
C GLU A 465 -29.26 -15.30 -21.70
N VAL A 466 -29.27 -14.63 -20.53
CA VAL A 466 -28.43 -15.01 -19.37
C VAL A 466 -28.69 -16.46 -18.98
N SER A 467 -29.95 -16.90 -18.96
CA SER A 467 -30.32 -18.28 -18.63
C SER A 467 -29.76 -19.27 -19.67
N VAL A 468 -29.92 -18.95 -20.96
CA VAL A 468 -29.46 -19.76 -22.09
C VAL A 468 -27.93 -19.87 -22.11
N PHE A 469 -27.23 -18.77 -21.82
CA PHE A 469 -25.77 -18.73 -21.68
C PHE A 469 -25.31 -19.54 -20.47
N LEU A 470 -25.93 -19.33 -19.29
CA LEU A 470 -25.62 -20.07 -18.06
C LEU A 470 -25.73 -21.59 -18.28
N ASP A 471 -26.81 -22.04 -18.92
CA ASP A 471 -27.03 -23.44 -19.26
C ASP A 471 -25.97 -24.00 -20.23
N ARG A 472 -25.63 -23.23 -21.27
CA ARG A 472 -24.61 -23.59 -22.26
C ARG A 472 -23.24 -23.72 -21.61
N ILE A 473 -22.86 -22.76 -20.76
CA ILE A 473 -21.60 -22.77 -20.01
C ILE A 473 -21.57 -23.93 -19.02
N ARG A 474 -22.65 -24.16 -18.26
CA ARG A 474 -22.75 -25.29 -17.32
C ARG A 474 -22.61 -26.63 -18.04
N LYS A 475 -23.19 -26.80 -19.23
CA LYS A 475 -23.01 -27.99 -20.08
C LYS A 475 -21.54 -28.20 -20.48
N THR A 476 -20.83 -27.15 -20.92
CA THR A 476 -19.37 -27.21 -21.20
C THR A 476 -18.54 -27.51 -19.95
N ILE A 477 -18.87 -26.93 -18.79
CA ILE A 477 -18.16 -27.22 -17.53
C ILE A 477 -18.33 -28.69 -17.14
N LEU A 478 -19.49 -29.29 -17.37
CA LEU A 478 -19.80 -30.67 -17.01
C LEU A 478 -19.06 -31.73 -17.85
N THR A 479 -18.42 -31.36 -18.97
CA THR A 479 -17.64 -32.33 -19.76
C THR A 479 -16.27 -32.66 -19.13
N ASP A 480 -15.72 -31.79 -18.29
CA ASP A 480 -14.43 -32.00 -17.64
C ASP A 480 -14.31 -31.21 -16.32
N ARG A 481 -14.05 -31.93 -15.22
CA ARG A 481 -13.81 -31.32 -13.89
C ARG A 481 -12.66 -30.30 -13.89
N ALA A 482 -11.72 -30.36 -14.84
CA ALA A 482 -10.68 -29.35 -14.97
C ALA A 482 -11.24 -27.97 -15.39
N ILE A 483 -12.36 -27.93 -16.12
CA ILE A 483 -13.04 -26.69 -16.52
C ILE A 483 -13.79 -26.10 -15.31
N HIS A 484 -14.42 -26.93 -14.47
CA HIS A 484 -15.03 -26.49 -13.20
C HIS A 484 -13.99 -25.81 -12.28
N ASP A 485 -12.84 -26.46 -12.10
CA ASP A 485 -11.78 -25.94 -11.24
C ASP A 485 -11.15 -24.66 -11.82
N GLN A 486 -11.09 -24.53 -13.15
CA GLN A 486 -10.72 -23.29 -13.82
C GLN A 486 -11.76 -22.18 -13.63
N ALA A 487 -13.06 -22.47 -13.73
CA ALA A 487 -14.14 -21.50 -13.49
C ALA A 487 -14.08 -20.93 -12.07
N ALA A 488 -13.99 -21.82 -11.06
CA ALA A 488 -13.88 -21.42 -9.66
C ALA A 488 -12.58 -20.62 -9.38
N LYS A 489 -11.45 -21.05 -9.95
CA LYS A 489 -10.16 -20.34 -9.86
C LYS A 489 -10.22 -18.97 -10.54
N ALA A 490 -10.89 -18.85 -11.69
CA ALA A 490 -11.06 -17.61 -12.42
C ALA A 490 -11.93 -16.62 -11.63
N PHE A 491 -13.08 -17.06 -11.12
CA PHE A 491 -13.96 -16.26 -10.25
C PHE A 491 -13.23 -15.73 -9.01
N VAL A 492 -12.57 -16.62 -8.23
CA VAL A 492 -11.80 -16.22 -7.04
C VAL A 492 -10.63 -15.30 -7.43
N SER A 493 -10.04 -15.48 -8.61
CA SER A 493 -8.99 -14.59 -9.12
C SER A 493 -9.53 -13.22 -9.51
N PHE A 494 -10.70 -13.14 -10.13
CA PHE A 494 -11.38 -11.89 -10.50
C PHE A 494 -11.74 -11.08 -9.25
N VAL A 495 -12.44 -11.68 -8.27
CA VAL A 495 -12.83 -10.99 -7.03
C VAL A 495 -11.58 -10.43 -6.32
N ARG A 496 -10.50 -11.20 -6.21
CA ARG A 496 -9.22 -10.75 -5.62
C ARG A 496 -8.49 -9.65 -6.40
N ALA A 497 -8.77 -9.47 -7.68
CA ALA A 497 -8.27 -8.35 -8.47
C ALA A 497 -9.17 -7.11 -8.28
N TYR A 498 -10.49 -7.31 -8.18
CA TYR A 498 -11.48 -6.28 -7.87
C TYR A 498 -11.20 -5.64 -6.49
N THR A 499 -10.95 -6.43 -5.44
CA THR A 499 -10.54 -5.92 -4.11
C THR A 499 -9.26 -5.07 -4.12
N LYS A 500 -8.47 -5.12 -5.20
CA LYS A 500 -7.16 -4.46 -5.34
C LYS A 500 -7.15 -3.38 -6.42
N HIS A 501 -8.31 -3.01 -6.93
CA HIS A 501 -8.45 -1.94 -7.91
C HIS A 501 -8.04 -0.59 -7.31
N GLU A 502 -7.17 0.19 -7.98
CA GLU A 502 -6.63 1.45 -7.44
C GLU A 502 -7.72 2.50 -7.19
N ALA A 503 -8.73 2.57 -8.07
CA ALA A 503 -9.96 3.36 -7.86
C ALA A 503 -10.94 2.67 -6.89
N SER A 504 -10.46 2.27 -5.71
CA SER A 504 -11.18 1.44 -4.72
C SER A 504 -12.47 2.08 -4.18
N TYR A 505 -12.65 3.40 -4.31
CA TYR A 505 -13.91 4.10 -3.95
C TYR A 505 -15.08 3.80 -4.91
N ILE A 506 -14.77 3.41 -6.15
CA ILE A 506 -15.74 3.01 -7.18
C ILE A 506 -15.91 1.49 -7.11
N PHE A 507 -14.80 0.76 -7.26
CA PHE A 507 -14.77 -0.70 -7.34
C PHE A 507 -14.74 -1.35 -5.94
N ARG A 508 -15.84 -1.19 -5.18
CA ARG A 508 -16.02 -1.81 -3.85
C ARG A 508 -16.65 -3.20 -3.99
N VAL A 509 -15.99 -4.26 -3.52
CA VAL A 509 -16.52 -5.65 -3.58
C VAL A 509 -17.91 -5.78 -2.94
N LYS A 510 -18.18 -4.99 -1.90
CA LYS A 510 -19.46 -4.97 -1.18
C LYS A 510 -20.62 -4.26 -1.90
N ASP A 511 -20.34 -3.63 -3.05
CA ASP A 511 -21.35 -3.06 -3.96
C ASP A 511 -21.45 -3.88 -5.27
N LEU A 512 -20.74 -5.00 -5.38
CA LEU A 512 -20.68 -5.84 -6.57
C LEU A 512 -21.60 -7.05 -6.39
N ASP A 513 -22.52 -7.26 -7.32
CA ASP A 513 -23.36 -8.46 -7.37
C ASP A 513 -22.50 -9.70 -7.69
N LEU A 514 -22.00 -10.35 -6.64
CA LEU A 514 -21.22 -11.58 -6.74
C LEU A 514 -22.05 -12.78 -7.22
N VAL A 515 -23.38 -12.73 -7.16
CA VAL A 515 -24.28 -13.77 -7.68
C VAL A 515 -24.40 -13.65 -9.19
N GLY A 516 -24.65 -12.45 -9.73
CA GLY A 516 -24.57 -12.17 -11.16
C GLY A 516 -23.18 -12.42 -11.74
N VAL A 517 -22.11 -12.07 -11.03
CA VAL A 517 -20.75 -12.49 -11.43
C VAL A 517 -20.67 -14.03 -11.49
N ALA A 518 -21.18 -14.76 -10.48
CA ALA A 518 -21.17 -16.23 -10.51
C ALA A 518 -22.00 -16.83 -11.66
N LYS A 519 -23.12 -16.20 -12.05
CA LYS A 519 -23.90 -16.53 -13.25
C LYS A 519 -23.07 -16.31 -14.53
N SER A 520 -22.40 -15.16 -14.67
CA SER A 520 -21.55 -14.86 -15.83
C SER A 520 -20.31 -15.75 -15.95
N PHE A 521 -19.80 -16.27 -14.83
CA PHE A 521 -18.76 -17.30 -14.79
C PHE A 521 -19.33 -18.74 -14.91
N GLY A 522 -20.65 -18.89 -15.04
CA GLY A 522 -21.34 -20.16 -15.26
C GLY A 522 -21.22 -21.18 -14.13
N LEU A 523 -20.92 -20.76 -12.90
CA LEU A 523 -20.48 -21.69 -11.85
C LEU A 523 -21.52 -22.78 -11.56
N LEU A 524 -21.05 -24.02 -11.37
CA LEU A 524 -21.90 -25.13 -10.92
C LEU A 524 -22.31 -24.98 -9.44
N ARG A 525 -21.51 -24.26 -8.64
CA ARG A 525 -21.82 -23.90 -7.25
C ARG A 525 -21.00 -22.71 -6.78
N LEU A 526 -21.47 -21.99 -5.76
CA LEU A 526 -20.70 -20.90 -5.14
C LEU A 526 -19.48 -21.43 -4.35
N PRO A 527 -18.27 -20.85 -4.55
CA PRO A 527 -17.07 -21.26 -3.82
C PRO A 527 -17.10 -20.77 -2.36
N ARG A 528 -16.43 -21.51 -1.46
CA ARG A 528 -16.25 -21.09 -0.07
C ARG A 528 -15.15 -20.03 0.04
N MET A 529 -15.54 -18.77 0.19
CA MET A 529 -14.64 -17.63 0.41
C MET A 529 -15.29 -16.58 1.31
N PRO A 530 -14.50 -15.78 2.08
CA PRO A 530 -15.04 -14.77 2.99
C PRO A 530 -16.01 -13.78 2.33
N GLU A 531 -15.74 -13.39 1.09
CA GLU A 531 -16.52 -12.41 0.32
C GLU A 531 -17.92 -12.94 -0.08
N LEU A 532 -18.17 -14.24 0.02
CA LEU A 532 -19.46 -14.90 -0.23
C LEU A 532 -20.13 -15.42 1.07
N ARG A 533 -19.64 -15.01 2.24
CA ARG A 533 -20.16 -15.48 3.54
C ARG A 533 -21.57 -14.98 3.81
N ASP A 534 -21.76 -13.67 3.62
CA ASP A 534 -22.95 -12.92 4.07
C ASP A 534 -23.75 -12.38 2.85
N VAL A 535 -23.60 -13.02 1.69
CA VAL A 535 -24.28 -12.69 0.42
C VAL A 535 -25.58 -13.49 0.32
N PRO A 536 -26.75 -12.84 0.04
CA PRO A 536 -28.02 -13.53 -0.18
C PRO A 536 -27.96 -14.61 -1.27
N ARG A 537 -28.79 -15.65 -1.15
CA ARG A 537 -28.78 -16.83 -2.05
C ARG A 537 -30.06 -17.01 -2.84
N ASP A 538 -31.01 -16.11 -2.67
CA ASP A 538 -32.40 -16.20 -3.11
C ASP A 538 -32.55 -16.10 -4.64
N HIS A 539 -31.45 -15.77 -5.33
CA HIS A 539 -31.31 -15.75 -6.79
C HIS A 539 -30.17 -16.68 -7.29
N TRP A 540 -29.80 -17.70 -6.50
CA TRP A 540 -28.77 -18.68 -6.84
C TRP A 540 -29.19 -20.13 -6.58
N GLU A 541 -29.06 -20.99 -7.60
CA GLU A 541 -29.20 -22.45 -7.48
C GLU A 541 -27.89 -23.16 -7.88
N ASP A 542 -27.40 -24.04 -7.00
CA ASP A 542 -26.31 -24.96 -7.31
C ASP A 542 -26.79 -26.02 -8.31
N ALA A 543 -26.00 -26.30 -9.35
CA ALA A 543 -26.36 -27.29 -10.37
C ALA A 543 -26.42 -28.72 -9.79
N ALA A 544 -27.36 -29.53 -10.30
CA ALA A 544 -27.51 -30.93 -9.93
C ALA A 544 -26.34 -31.77 -10.51
N VAL A 545 -25.32 -32.04 -9.67
CA VAL A 545 -24.08 -32.74 -10.07
C VAL A 545 -23.70 -33.78 -9.02
N ASP A 546 -23.49 -35.03 -9.45
CA ASP A 546 -22.80 -36.03 -8.61
C ASP A 546 -21.29 -35.75 -8.60
N TRP A 547 -20.83 -35.15 -7.50
CA TRP A 547 -19.43 -34.81 -7.27
C TRP A 547 -18.49 -36.01 -7.14
N ASN A 548 -19.01 -37.24 -7.03
CA ASN A 548 -18.24 -38.48 -6.97
C ASN A 548 -17.85 -38.96 -8.37
N SER A 549 -18.84 -39.13 -9.27
CA SER A 549 -18.64 -39.56 -10.66
C SER A 549 -18.16 -38.45 -11.60
N PHE A 550 -18.40 -37.17 -11.30
CA PHE A 550 -17.83 -36.06 -12.07
C PHE A 550 -16.29 -36.09 -11.99
N ALA A 551 -15.65 -36.50 -13.08
CA ALA A 551 -14.22 -36.82 -13.16
C ALA A 551 -13.44 -35.82 -14.03
N TYR A 552 -12.10 -35.86 -13.95
CA TYR A 552 -11.25 -35.20 -14.95
C TYR A 552 -11.15 -36.05 -16.22
N LEU A 553 -11.12 -35.40 -17.40
CA LEU A 553 -10.83 -36.12 -18.66
C LEU A 553 -9.39 -36.63 -18.72
N ASP A 554 -8.45 -35.93 -18.07
CA ASP A 554 -7.08 -36.39 -17.91
C ASP A 554 -7.04 -37.54 -16.88
N LYS A 555 -6.72 -38.75 -17.37
CA LYS A 555 -6.68 -39.97 -16.56
C LYS A 555 -5.60 -39.95 -15.46
N ALA A 556 -4.53 -39.19 -15.61
CA ALA A 556 -3.49 -39.07 -14.58
C ALA A 556 -3.91 -38.07 -13.49
N GLN A 557 -4.57 -36.97 -13.87
CA GLN A 557 -5.20 -36.05 -12.92
C GLN A 557 -6.37 -36.70 -12.17
N GLU A 558 -7.15 -37.56 -12.84
CA GLU A 558 -8.21 -38.35 -12.22
C GLU A 558 -7.67 -39.45 -11.28
N ALA A 559 -6.65 -40.22 -11.69
CA ALA A 559 -6.00 -41.17 -10.81
C ALA A 559 -5.40 -40.48 -9.57
N LYS A 560 -4.84 -39.27 -9.74
CA LYS A 560 -4.41 -38.42 -8.63
C LYS A 560 -5.58 -37.98 -7.74
N ARG A 561 -6.72 -37.55 -8.31
CA ARG A 561 -7.96 -37.21 -7.56
C ARG A 561 -8.41 -38.38 -6.70
N GLN A 562 -8.40 -39.59 -7.26
CA GLN A 562 -8.83 -40.80 -6.57
C GLN A 562 -7.84 -41.17 -5.45
N ALA A 563 -6.53 -41.06 -5.68
CA ALA A 563 -5.52 -41.27 -4.64
C ALA A 563 -5.60 -40.22 -3.50
N GLU A 564 -5.77 -38.93 -3.83
CA GLU A 564 -5.98 -37.86 -2.85
C GLU A 564 -7.33 -38.01 -2.13
N GLY A 565 -8.37 -38.52 -2.81
CA GLY A 565 -9.67 -38.84 -2.24
C GLY A 565 -9.63 -40.02 -1.28
N VAL A 566 -8.91 -41.10 -1.61
CA VAL A 566 -8.65 -42.22 -0.71
C VAL A 566 -7.81 -41.77 0.48
N ALA A 567 -6.74 -40.99 0.26
CA ALA A 567 -5.95 -40.44 1.37
C ALA A 567 -6.78 -39.51 2.27
N ALA A 568 -7.64 -38.66 1.69
CA ALA A 568 -8.55 -37.80 2.43
C ALA A 568 -9.64 -38.61 3.17
N ALA A 569 -10.13 -39.72 2.61
CA ALA A 569 -11.02 -40.65 3.29
C ALA A 569 -10.30 -41.34 4.46
N THR A 570 -9.07 -41.84 4.27
CA THR A 570 -8.25 -42.42 5.36
C THR A 570 -7.96 -41.39 6.46
N VAL A 571 -7.71 -40.12 6.10
CA VAL A 571 -7.55 -39.03 7.08
C VAL A 571 -8.86 -38.65 7.75
N LEU A 572 -9.99 -38.65 7.03
CA LEU A 572 -11.33 -38.39 7.59
C LEU A 572 -11.83 -39.53 8.46
N ASP A 573 -11.47 -40.77 8.17
CA ASP A 573 -11.79 -41.94 8.99
C ASP A 573 -10.81 -42.08 10.17
N ALA A 574 -9.55 -41.66 10.02
CA ALA A 574 -8.65 -41.44 11.15
C ALA A 574 -9.11 -40.26 12.03
N GLU A 575 -9.65 -39.18 11.45
CA GLU A 575 -10.29 -38.10 12.21
C GLU A 575 -11.62 -38.53 12.82
N ARG A 576 -12.42 -39.38 12.17
CA ARG A 576 -13.66 -39.93 12.74
C ARG A 576 -13.35 -40.89 13.86
N GLU A 577 -12.38 -41.78 13.71
CA GLU A 577 -11.96 -42.68 14.77
C GLU A 577 -11.29 -41.91 15.90
N LYS A 578 -10.47 -40.88 15.62
CA LYS A 578 -9.99 -39.95 16.64
C LYS A 578 -11.15 -39.20 17.31
N ARG A 579 -12.15 -38.69 16.58
CA ARG A 579 -13.35 -38.05 17.13
C ARG A 579 -14.30 -39.03 17.82
N ARG A 580 -14.20 -40.34 17.54
CA ARG A 580 -14.92 -41.44 18.19
C ARG A 580 -14.23 -41.86 19.48
N VAL A 581 -12.89 -41.88 19.50
CA VAL A 581 -12.07 -41.99 20.71
C VAL A 581 -12.30 -40.77 21.59
N GLU A 582 -12.15 -39.54 21.07
CA GLU A 582 -12.49 -38.31 21.81
C GLU A 582 -13.97 -38.27 22.24
N ARG A 583 -14.90 -38.88 21.49
CA ARG A 583 -16.31 -39.03 21.92
C ARG A 583 -16.51 -40.14 22.95
N ALA A 584 -15.75 -41.23 22.92
CA ALA A 584 -15.77 -42.27 23.93
C ALA A 584 -15.12 -41.79 25.23
N GLU A 585 -14.04 -41.00 25.15
CA GLU A 585 -13.45 -40.26 26.26
C GLU A 585 -14.40 -39.17 26.77
N LYS A 586 -15.08 -38.42 25.89
CA LYS A 586 -16.13 -37.46 26.28
C LYS A 586 -17.40 -38.13 26.81
N GLN A 587 -17.72 -39.37 26.45
CA GLN A 587 -18.80 -40.14 27.10
C GLN A 587 -18.35 -40.68 28.46
N LYS A 588 -17.11 -41.21 28.57
CA LYS A 588 -16.47 -41.57 29.85
C LYS A 588 -16.30 -40.38 30.80
N THR A 589 -16.29 -39.13 30.30
CA THR A 589 -16.24 -37.91 31.12
C THR A 589 -17.57 -37.14 31.23
N ASN A 590 -18.61 -37.49 30.43
CA ASN A 590 -19.97 -36.93 30.58
C ASN A 590 -20.98 -37.87 31.25
N GLN A 591 -20.69 -39.16 31.45
CA GLN A 591 -21.39 -39.98 32.46
C GLN A 591 -20.86 -39.68 33.88
N ALA A 592 -20.87 -38.38 34.23
CA ALA A 592 -20.47 -37.88 35.55
C ALA A 592 -21.19 -36.57 35.93
N TRP A 593 -22.51 -36.47 35.71
CA TRP A 593 -23.36 -35.56 36.50
C TRP A 593 -23.47 -36.11 37.94
N SER A 594 -22.34 -36.07 38.61
CA SER A 594 -22.09 -36.60 39.95
C SER A 594 -20.88 -35.88 40.52
N ASP A 595 -19.85 -35.61 39.71
CA ASP A 595 -18.55 -35.12 40.17
C ASP A 595 -18.59 -33.72 40.84
N LYS A 596 -19.57 -32.86 40.52
CA LYS A 596 -19.83 -31.61 41.27
C LYS A 596 -20.56 -31.82 42.60
N VAL A 597 -21.40 -32.84 42.71
CA VAL A 597 -22.08 -33.21 43.97
C VAL A 597 -21.10 -33.99 44.85
N VAL A 598 -20.43 -34.99 44.32
CA VAL A 598 -19.40 -35.80 44.99
C VAL A 598 -18.17 -34.96 45.39
N LYS A 599 -17.83 -33.86 44.70
CA LYS A 599 -16.83 -32.89 45.21
C LYS A 599 -17.37 -31.90 46.24
N LYS A 600 -18.69 -31.67 46.32
CA LYS A 600 -19.34 -30.89 47.39
C LYS A 600 -19.49 -31.76 48.63
N GLU A 601 -20.18 -32.88 48.54
CA GLU A 601 -20.25 -33.93 49.56
C GLU A 601 -18.85 -34.42 49.96
N GLY A 602 -17.90 -34.55 49.05
CA GLY A 602 -16.53 -34.95 49.35
C GLY A 602 -15.75 -33.87 50.09
N ARG A 603 -16.12 -32.59 49.92
CA ARG A 603 -15.62 -31.47 50.75
C ARG A 603 -16.36 -31.39 52.09
N GLU A 604 -17.64 -31.73 52.16
CA GLU A 604 -18.43 -31.82 53.38
C GLU A 604 -17.99 -33.03 54.22
N LYS A 605 -18.00 -34.25 53.70
CA LYS A 605 -17.42 -35.47 54.30
C LYS A 605 -15.92 -35.30 54.65
N ARG A 606 -15.14 -34.45 53.97
CA ARG A 606 -13.77 -34.07 54.40
C ARG A 606 -13.72 -32.96 55.46
N ARG A 607 -14.68 -32.02 55.49
CA ARG A 607 -14.88 -31.08 56.61
C ARG A 607 -15.31 -31.85 57.85
N GLU A 608 -16.35 -32.69 57.75
CA GLU A 608 -16.79 -33.60 58.79
C GLU A 608 -15.69 -34.56 59.24
N LYS A 609 -14.90 -35.19 58.35
CA LYS A 609 -13.75 -35.99 58.80
C LYS A 609 -12.67 -35.13 59.47
N LYS A 610 -12.47 -33.86 59.08
CA LYS A 610 -11.58 -32.92 59.81
C LYS A 610 -12.16 -32.47 61.15
N ASP A 611 -13.45 -32.18 61.26
CA ASP A 611 -14.08 -31.73 62.50
C ASP A 611 -14.42 -32.89 63.45
N LYS A 612 -14.69 -34.10 62.94
CA LYS A 612 -14.66 -35.34 63.72
C LYS A 612 -13.24 -35.65 64.19
N LYS A 613 -12.19 -35.48 63.36
CA LYS A 613 -10.79 -35.62 63.81
C LYS A 613 -10.39 -34.54 64.83
N ARG A 614 -10.86 -33.30 64.69
CA ARG A 614 -10.59 -32.16 65.60
C ARG A 614 -11.40 -32.24 66.90
N LYS A 615 -12.62 -32.80 66.87
CA LYS A 615 -13.37 -33.21 68.06
C LYS A 615 -12.68 -34.40 68.74
N TRP A 616 -12.37 -35.47 68.01
CA TRP A 616 -11.65 -36.65 68.52
C TRP A 616 -10.30 -36.28 69.15
N GLN A 617 -9.52 -35.36 68.56
CA GLN A 617 -8.30 -34.83 69.17
C GLN A 617 -8.55 -33.96 70.42
N LYS A 618 -9.71 -33.30 70.54
CA LYS A 618 -10.12 -32.64 71.78
C LYS A 618 -10.64 -33.62 72.84
N THR A 619 -11.30 -34.71 72.43
CA THR A 619 -11.84 -35.73 73.35
C THR A 619 -10.75 -36.68 73.86
N GLN A 620 -9.77 -37.04 73.03
CA GLN A 620 -8.55 -37.76 73.45
C GLN A 620 -7.70 -36.96 74.43
N ALA A 621 -7.78 -35.62 74.40
CA ALA A 621 -7.20 -34.74 75.42
C ALA A 621 -8.05 -34.61 76.71
N ALA A 622 -9.17 -35.35 76.81
CA ALA A 622 -10.17 -35.22 77.87
C ALA A 622 -10.76 -36.59 78.28
N GLY A 623 -9.88 -37.54 78.62
CA GLY A 623 -10.23 -38.89 79.11
C GLY A 623 -10.07 -39.98 78.03
N ASN A 624 -9.60 -41.19 78.32
CA ASN A 624 -9.17 -41.79 79.60
C ASN A 624 -10.22 -41.81 80.72
N LYS A 625 -11.39 -42.43 80.47
CA LYS A 625 -12.24 -43.13 81.46
C LYS A 625 -13.35 -43.98 80.80
N VAL A 626 -13.33 -45.30 81.08
CA VAL A 626 -14.49 -46.16 81.41
C VAL A 626 -15.56 -46.46 80.32
N LYS A 627 -15.39 -47.63 79.67
CA LYS A 627 -16.22 -48.88 79.74
C LYS A 627 -17.71 -48.99 79.23
N ASP A 628 -17.98 -50.21 78.75
CA ASP A 628 -19.18 -51.10 78.87
C ASP A 628 -20.46 -50.97 77.99
N ASP A 629 -20.78 -52.09 77.30
CA ASP A 629 -22.04 -52.91 77.28
C ASP A 629 -23.40 -52.26 76.82
N GLU A 630 -24.45 -52.95 76.29
CA GLU A 630 -24.69 -54.31 75.73
C GLU A 630 -25.96 -54.33 74.81
N HIS A 631 -26.39 -55.51 74.33
CA HIS A 631 -27.67 -56.02 73.71
C HIS A 631 -28.94 -55.12 73.55
N GLY A 632 -29.95 -55.43 72.70
CA GLY A 632 -30.21 -56.54 71.74
C GLY A 632 -31.71 -56.62 71.30
N GLU A 633 -32.06 -57.55 70.39
CA GLU A 633 -33.44 -57.96 69.96
C GLU A 633 -34.34 -56.91 69.22
N HIS A 634 -35.38 -57.22 68.40
CA HIS A 634 -35.97 -58.47 67.85
C HIS A 634 -36.78 -58.17 66.55
N GLY A 635 -37.09 -59.15 65.68
CA GLY A 635 -38.13 -59.05 64.60
C GLY A 635 -37.80 -59.72 63.25
N GLN A 636 -38.81 -60.21 62.49
CA GLN A 636 -38.64 -61.03 61.26
C GLN A 636 -39.61 -60.68 60.09
N HIS A 637 -39.31 -61.26 58.91
CA HIS A 637 -40.04 -61.28 57.62
C HIS A 637 -40.00 -59.99 56.75
N GLY A 638 -39.83 -60.08 55.42
CA GLY A 638 -39.44 -61.23 54.59
C GLY A 638 -39.50 -60.96 53.06
N GLU A 639 -38.54 -61.53 52.32
CA GLU A 639 -38.48 -61.72 50.84
C GLU A 639 -38.45 -60.47 49.91
N LEU A 640 -37.69 -60.41 48.80
CA LEU A 640 -36.58 -61.26 48.32
C LEU A 640 -35.69 -60.50 47.28
N GLY A 641 -34.36 -60.64 47.38
CA GLY A 641 -33.36 -60.46 46.31
C GLY A 641 -32.91 -59.03 45.94
N GLU A 642 -31.63 -58.78 45.59
CA GLU A 642 -30.40 -59.58 45.77
C GLU A 642 -29.13 -58.71 45.57
N ARG A 643 -28.00 -59.10 46.18
CA ARG A 643 -26.59 -58.66 45.97
C ARG A 643 -26.15 -57.31 46.56
N GLU A 644 -25.15 -57.36 47.44
CA GLU A 644 -23.72 -57.19 47.10
C GLU A 644 -22.87 -57.81 48.23
N ASP A 645 -21.62 -58.20 47.95
CA ASP A 645 -20.67 -58.73 48.95
C ASP A 645 -19.22 -58.41 48.53
N GLY A 646 -18.31 -58.28 49.49
CA GLY A 646 -16.89 -58.03 49.25
C GLY A 646 -16.14 -57.37 50.41
N GLY A 647 -14.85 -57.69 50.53
CA GLY A 647 -13.94 -57.02 51.47
C GLY A 647 -12.68 -57.80 51.83
N ASP A 648 -11.68 -57.82 50.95
CA ASP A 648 -10.25 -57.85 51.33
C ASP A 648 -9.34 -57.43 50.15
N ASP A 649 -8.01 -57.44 50.36
CA ASP A 649 -6.88 -57.26 49.40
C ASP A 649 -6.36 -55.85 48.98
N ASP A 650 -6.92 -54.71 49.44
CA ASP A 650 -6.46 -53.34 49.07
C ASP A 650 -5.17 -52.83 49.77
N TRP A 651 -4.22 -53.73 50.11
CA TRP A 651 -2.92 -53.35 50.72
C TRP A 651 -1.68 -53.82 49.96
N ASP A 652 -1.82 -54.79 49.04
CA ASP A 652 -0.66 -55.39 48.35
C ASP A 652 -0.42 -54.80 46.94
N GLU A 653 -1.36 -54.01 46.40
CA GLU A 653 -1.23 -53.36 45.08
C GLU A 653 -0.37 -52.08 45.14
N LEU A 654 -0.60 -51.22 46.15
CA LEU A 654 0.19 -49.99 46.39
C LEU A 654 1.71 -50.25 46.50
N ALA A 655 2.10 -51.41 47.02
CA ALA A 655 3.51 -51.83 47.14
C ALA A 655 4.18 -52.16 45.79
N ARG A 656 3.39 -52.37 44.72
CA ARG A 656 3.86 -52.73 43.37
C ARG A 656 4.12 -51.48 42.52
N GLU A 657 3.26 -50.46 42.62
CA GLU A 657 3.38 -49.22 41.84
C GLU A 657 4.66 -48.42 42.18
N GLU A 658 4.96 -48.26 43.48
CA GLU A 658 6.18 -47.54 43.94
C GLU A 658 7.48 -48.17 43.39
N ARG A 659 7.47 -49.49 43.15
CA ARG A 659 8.62 -50.24 42.61
C ARG A 659 8.77 -50.08 41.10
N MET A 660 7.68 -49.85 40.35
CA MET A 660 7.75 -49.55 38.92
C MET A 660 8.17 -48.09 38.67
N ALA A 661 7.64 -47.13 39.43
CA ALA A 661 7.97 -45.70 39.29
C ALA A 661 9.48 -45.40 39.43
N LYS A 662 10.21 -46.16 40.26
CA LYS A 662 11.67 -46.04 40.43
C LYS A 662 12.50 -46.62 39.27
N LYS A 663 11.95 -47.49 38.40
CA LYS A 663 12.71 -48.13 37.30
C LYS A 663 12.75 -47.32 36.00
N MET A 664 11.80 -46.43 35.74
CA MET A 664 11.75 -45.63 34.50
C MET A 664 12.57 -44.33 34.52
N ARG A 665 13.47 -44.14 35.49
CA ARG A 665 14.36 -42.95 35.62
C ARG A 665 15.85 -43.30 35.50
N LYS A 666 16.29 -43.74 34.31
CA LYS A 666 17.69 -43.76 33.79
C LYS A 666 17.69 -44.09 32.28
N GLY A 667 18.73 -43.69 31.53
CA GLY A 667 18.87 -43.90 30.07
C GLY A 667 19.37 -45.32 29.68
N GLU A 668 19.90 -45.61 28.48
CA GLU A 668 20.39 -44.82 27.32
C GLU A 668 20.14 -45.63 25.98
N ILE A 669 20.10 -45.08 24.75
CA ILE A 669 21.18 -44.92 23.72
C ILE A 669 22.07 -46.20 23.54
N THR A 670 22.43 -46.80 22.36
CA THR A 670 22.73 -46.28 20.99
C THR A 670 22.70 -47.36 19.84
N LEU A 671 22.13 -47.04 18.66
CA LEU A 671 22.65 -47.19 17.25
C LEU A 671 23.50 -48.40 16.75
N ALA A 672 23.15 -49.03 15.59
CA ALA A 672 24.05 -49.61 14.52
C ALA A 672 23.28 -50.48 13.45
N PHE A 673 23.74 -50.81 12.22
CA PHE A 673 24.50 -50.12 11.14
C PHE A 673 24.52 -50.96 9.81
N ARG A 674 25.02 -50.39 8.67
CA ARG A 674 25.45 -51.01 7.36
C ARG A 674 24.40 -51.29 6.24
N ILE A 675 24.73 -51.25 4.92
CA ILE A 675 25.64 -50.39 4.09
C ILE A 675 25.41 -50.57 2.54
N SER A 676 26.03 -49.71 1.70
CA SER A 676 26.11 -49.68 0.20
C SER A 676 24.91 -49.02 -0.53
N ARG A 677 25.04 -48.05 -1.47
CA ARG A 677 25.90 -47.77 -2.66
C ARG A 677 25.40 -48.53 -3.92
N LEU A 678 25.15 -47.91 -5.10
CA LEU A 678 25.76 -46.72 -5.76
C LEU A 678 24.79 -45.98 -6.74
N SER A 679 25.17 -44.75 -7.16
CA SER A 679 24.66 -43.97 -8.32
C SER A 679 23.20 -43.44 -8.28
N THR A 680 22.84 -42.29 -8.87
CA THR A 680 23.59 -41.23 -9.59
C THR A 680 23.30 -39.83 -9.00
N ARG A 681 24.14 -38.82 -9.31
CA ARG A 681 23.92 -37.41 -8.93
C ARG A 681 23.20 -36.63 -10.04
N SER A 682 22.00 -36.07 -9.77
CA SER A 682 21.55 -34.80 -10.36
C SER A 682 20.29 -34.24 -9.64
N ALA A 683 19.91 -33.00 -9.99
CA ALA A 683 18.57 -32.43 -9.87
C ALA A 683 17.91 -32.11 -8.50
N ILE A 684 18.60 -32.17 -7.35
CA ILE A 684 18.07 -31.66 -6.06
C ILE A 684 18.80 -30.39 -5.58
N SER A 685 18.65 -29.29 -6.34
CA SER A 685 19.14 -27.95 -5.95
C SER A 685 18.29 -26.78 -6.45
N ARG A 686 17.05 -27.02 -6.91
CA ARG A 686 16.15 -25.99 -7.47
C ARG A 686 14.72 -25.94 -6.92
N LEU A 687 14.39 -26.73 -5.89
CA LEU A 687 13.02 -26.85 -5.35
C LEU A 687 12.78 -26.22 -3.97
N SER A 688 13.81 -25.64 -3.33
CA SER A 688 13.67 -24.94 -2.04
C SER A 688 13.31 -23.45 -2.14
N LEU A 689 13.27 -22.89 -3.35
CA LEU A 689 13.29 -21.43 -3.58
C LEU A 689 11.97 -20.81 -4.07
N ILE A 690 10.89 -21.60 -4.18
CA ILE A 690 9.57 -21.14 -4.69
C ILE A 690 8.47 -21.19 -3.60
N SER A 691 8.73 -21.81 -2.44
CA SER A 691 7.73 -22.01 -1.37
C SER A 691 7.66 -20.89 -0.31
N ARG A 692 8.25 -19.70 -0.55
CA ARG A 692 8.37 -18.61 0.45
C ARG A 692 7.57 -17.33 0.17
N THR A 693 6.74 -17.28 -0.88
CA THR A 693 5.94 -16.09 -1.26
C THR A 693 4.43 -16.26 -1.09
N LEU A 694 3.98 -17.29 -0.36
CA LEU A 694 2.57 -17.53 -0.01
C LEU A 694 2.32 -17.66 1.51
N SER A 695 3.16 -17.04 2.34
CA SER A 695 2.83 -16.77 3.75
C SER A 695 3.52 -15.49 4.24
N SER A 696 2.71 -14.55 4.72
CA SER A 696 3.14 -13.46 5.63
C SER A 696 1.99 -13.03 6.56
N THR A 697 1.19 -14.01 7.00
CA THR A 697 0.50 -13.92 8.31
C THR A 697 1.42 -14.36 9.44
N ALA A 698 2.53 -15.04 9.13
CA ALA A 698 3.69 -15.08 10.00
C ALA A 698 4.29 -13.67 10.11
N MET A 699 4.51 -13.20 11.33
CA MET A 699 5.35 -12.02 11.57
C MET A 699 6.81 -12.34 11.22
N PRO A 700 7.61 -11.35 10.77
CA PRO A 700 9.06 -11.51 10.63
C PRO A 700 9.71 -12.00 11.92
N PRO A 701 10.86 -12.72 11.84
CA PRO A 701 11.49 -13.32 12.99
C PRO A 701 11.89 -12.26 14.03
N ILE A 702 11.42 -12.46 15.27
CA ILE A 702 11.95 -11.78 16.45
C ILE A 702 13.14 -12.61 16.95
N PHE A 703 14.32 -12.01 17.01
CA PHE A 703 15.56 -12.72 17.33
C PHE A 703 15.68 -12.97 18.85
N ASP A 704 15.98 -14.22 19.21
CA ASP A 704 16.12 -14.73 20.57
C ASP A 704 17.56 -14.71 21.10
N LYS A 705 18.52 -14.45 20.21
CA LYS A 705 19.97 -14.33 20.42
C LYS A 705 20.57 -13.58 19.21
N PRO A 706 21.79 -13.03 19.29
CA PRO A 706 22.45 -12.43 18.12
C PRO A 706 22.71 -13.46 16.99
N THR A 707 22.60 -13.06 15.72
CA THR A 707 23.08 -13.90 14.60
C THR A 707 24.56 -13.68 14.24
N VAL A 708 25.16 -12.59 14.75
CA VAL A 708 26.56 -12.21 14.50
C VAL A 708 27.31 -11.95 15.81
N GLU A 709 28.61 -12.23 15.81
CA GLU A 709 29.49 -12.02 16.99
C GLU A 709 29.56 -10.55 17.43
N LYS A 710 29.42 -9.61 16.48
CA LYS A 710 29.42 -8.16 16.72
C LYS A 710 28.61 -7.40 15.66
N TYR A 711 27.96 -6.31 16.09
CA TYR A 711 27.25 -5.34 15.26
C TYR A 711 28.05 -4.04 15.07
N ASP A 712 27.78 -3.30 14.00
CA ASP A 712 28.29 -1.94 13.83
C ASP A 712 27.53 -0.94 14.74
N LEU A 713 26.24 -1.19 14.96
CA LEU A 713 25.34 -0.37 15.77
C LEU A 713 24.26 -1.23 16.45
N VAL A 714 24.06 -1.02 17.76
CA VAL A 714 22.87 -1.48 18.48
C VAL A 714 22.03 -0.27 18.87
N LEU A 715 20.72 -0.37 18.72
CA LEU A 715 19.77 0.65 19.15
C LEU A 715 18.84 0.11 20.23
N ILE A 716 18.57 0.92 21.25
CA ILE A 716 17.60 0.59 22.30
C ILE A 716 16.37 1.48 22.07
N GLY A 717 15.27 0.89 21.63
CA GLY A 717 14.02 1.53 21.21
C GLY A 717 13.74 1.40 19.71
N GLY A 718 12.63 0.77 19.34
CA GLY A 718 12.12 0.57 17.98
C GLY A 718 11.14 1.66 17.50
N GLY A 719 11.09 2.80 18.21
CA GLY A 719 10.27 3.97 17.87
C GLY A 719 10.78 4.79 16.69
N SER A 720 10.19 5.97 16.47
CA SER A 720 10.48 6.87 15.32
C SER A 720 11.98 7.10 15.09
N GLY A 721 12.73 7.46 16.14
CA GLY A 721 14.17 7.72 16.05
C GLY A 721 14.98 6.46 15.72
N GLY A 722 14.75 5.37 16.47
CA GLY A 722 15.43 4.08 16.27
C GLY A 722 15.17 3.50 14.88
N SER A 723 13.93 3.54 14.40
CA SER A 723 13.57 3.11 13.04
C SER A 723 14.19 4.01 11.95
N GLY A 724 14.25 5.33 12.17
CA GLY A 724 14.89 6.26 11.24
C GLY A 724 16.42 6.10 11.16
N CYS A 725 17.04 5.74 12.27
CA CYS A 725 18.48 5.50 12.41
C CYS A 725 18.88 4.12 11.88
N SER A 726 18.35 3.04 12.45
CA SER A 726 18.72 1.64 12.12
C SER A 726 18.68 1.34 10.63
N ARG A 727 17.58 1.70 9.97
CA ARG A 727 17.37 1.53 8.52
C ARG A 727 18.37 2.31 7.67
N ARG A 728 18.77 3.51 8.12
CA ARG A 728 19.79 4.32 7.43
C ARG A 728 21.19 3.71 7.60
N ALA A 729 21.55 3.27 8.80
CA ALA A 729 22.81 2.54 9.02
C ALA A 729 22.87 1.26 8.18
N ALA A 730 21.82 0.44 8.17
CA ALA A 730 21.73 -0.77 7.36
C ALA A 730 21.83 -0.49 5.85
N SER A 731 21.26 0.63 5.36
CA SER A 731 21.41 1.06 3.96
C SER A 731 22.85 1.43 3.55
N TYR A 732 23.76 1.62 4.51
CA TYR A 732 25.20 1.74 4.28
C TYR A 732 25.95 0.40 4.45
N GLY A 733 25.23 -0.73 4.42
CA GLY A 733 25.81 -2.08 4.49
C GLY A 733 26.23 -2.51 5.90
N LYS A 734 25.68 -1.89 6.94
CA LYS A 734 26.04 -2.16 8.34
C LYS A 734 25.17 -3.23 9.00
N LYS A 735 25.77 -3.99 9.91
CA LYS A 735 25.08 -4.94 10.81
C LYS A 735 24.42 -4.15 11.92
N VAL A 736 23.10 -4.19 12.01
CA VAL A 736 22.32 -3.38 12.94
C VAL A 736 21.30 -4.23 13.70
N ALA A 737 21.29 -4.08 15.02
CA ALA A 737 20.27 -4.66 15.89
C ALA A 737 19.43 -3.56 16.58
N VAL A 738 18.14 -3.80 16.73
CA VAL A 738 17.19 -2.95 17.47
C VAL A 738 16.56 -3.77 18.59
N VAL A 739 16.69 -3.29 19.82
CA VAL A 739 16.08 -3.86 21.02
C VAL A 739 14.81 -3.08 21.35
N GLU A 740 13.64 -3.71 21.29
CA GLU A 740 12.33 -3.11 21.57
C GLU A 740 11.65 -3.82 22.74
N MET A 741 11.27 -3.06 23.77
CA MET A 741 10.73 -3.59 25.03
C MET A 741 9.28 -4.06 24.91
N THR A 742 8.49 -3.43 24.04
CA THR A 742 7.05 -3.70 23.87
C THR A 742 6.75 -4.83 22.88
N GLY A 743 7.77 -5.28 22.12
CA GLY A 743 7.62 -6.25 21.04
C GLY A 743 6.91 -5.72 19.78
N ILE A 744 6.41 -4.48 19.80
CA ILE A 744 5.69 -3.85 18.68
C ILE A 744 6.45 -2.61 18.15
N LEU A 745 6.84 -2.67 16.88
CA LEU A 745 7.63 -1.61 16.26
C LEU A 745 6.81 -0.35 15.96
N GLY A 746 7.51 0.81 15.94
CA GLY A 746 6.91 2.13 15.71
C GLY A 746 6.75 2.99 16.96
N GLY A 747 6.84 2.40 18.16
CA GLY A 747 6.81 3.10 19.45
C GLY A 747 5.57 3.98 19.66
N THR A 748 5.70 5.05 20.45
CA THR A 748 4.59 5.97 20.80
C THR A 748 3.85 6.49 19.56
N CYS A 749 4.56 6.92 18.52
CA CYS A 749 4.00 7.56 17.32
C CYS A 749 2.92 6.71 16.61
N VAL A 750 3.21 5.43 16.40
CA VAL A 750 2.35 4.51 15.64
C VAL A 750 1.24 3.94 16.52
N ASN A 751 1.53 3.68 17.81
CA ASN A 751 0.67 2.87 18.67
C ASN A 751 -0.24 3.70 19.62
N VAL A 752 0.28 4.80 20.17
CA VAL A 752 -0.35 5.61 21.24
C VAL A 752 -0.02 7.09 21.07
N GLY A 753 -0.12 7.60 19.84
CA GLY A 753 0.39 8.92 19.48
C GLY A 753 -0.14 9.43 18.14
N CYS A 754 0.75 9.98 17.31
CA CYS A 754 0.42 10.72 16.09
C CYS A 754 -0.63 10.01 15.20
N VAL A 755 -0.47 8.71 14.95
CA VAL A 755 -1.35 7.93 14.06
C VAL A 755 -2.76 7.77 14.66
N PRO A 756 -2.97 7.11 15.82
CA PRO A 756 -4.30 6.96 16.37
C PRO A 756 -4.93 8.31 16.75
N LYS A 757 -4.15 9.32 17.18
CA LYS A 757 -4.65 10.67 17.46
C LYS A 757 -5.28 11.30 16.22
N LYS A 758 -4.59 11.33 15.07
CA LYS A 758 -5.16 11.93 13.84
C LYS A 758 -6.35 11.11 13.31
N ILE A 759 -6.39 9.79 13.52
CA ILE A 759 -7.57 8.96 13.20
C ILE A 759 -8.78 9.32 14.08
N MET A 760 -8.60 9.48 15.40
CA MET A 760 -9.68 9.93 16.29
C MET A 760 -10.10 11.38 15.97
N TRP A 761 -9.14 12.25 15.65
CA TRP A 761 -9.41 13.62 15.19
C TRP A 761 -10.26 13.66 13.92
N HIS A 762 -10.02 12.78 12.94
CA HIS A 762 -10.87 12.68 11.74
C HIS A 762 -12.30 12.21 12.05
N ALA A 763 -12.50 11.38 13.09
CA ALA A 763 -13.85 11.04 13.54
C ALA A 763 -14.54 12.23 14.23
N ALA A 764 -13.80 12.98 15.06
CA ALA A 764 -14.28 14.19 15.73
C ALA A 764 -14.64 15.32 14.73
N ASP A 765 -13.74 15.64 13.79
CA ASP A 765 -13.92 16.58 12.68
C ASP A 765 -15.14 16.23 11.80
N LEU A 766 -15.40 14.93 11.57
CA LEU A 766 -16.56 14.48 10.82
C LEU A 766 -17.86 14.56 11.65
N GLN A 767 -17.81 14.23 12.94
CA GLN A 767 -18.96 14.35 13.84
C GLN A 767 -19.37 15.82 14.01
N GLU A 768 -18.42 16.73 14.23
CA GLU A 768 -18.62 18.18 14.30
C GLU A 768 -19.29 18.71 13.02
N LYS A 769 -18.84 18.24 11.84
CA LYS A 769 -19.46 18.58 10.55
C LYS A 769 -20.90 18.09 10.41
N PHE A 770 -21.22 16.88 10.87
CA PHE A 770 -22.61 16.40 10.87
C PHE A 770 -23.49 17.13 11.88
N THR A 771 -22.97 17.44 13.07
CA THR A 771 -23.73 18.09 14.14
C THR A 771 -24.00 19.57 13.86
N HIS A 772 -23.02 20.30 13.31
CA HIS A 772 -23.06 21.77 13.24
C HIS A 772 -23.00 22.35 11.82
N HIS A 773 -22.38 21.67 10.85
CA HIS A 773 -22.09 22.26 9.54
C HIS A 773 -23.03 21.80 8.40
N ALA A 774 -23.48 20.55 8.43
CA ALA A 774 -24.29 19.94 7.37
C ALA A 774 -25.59 20.72 7.08
N ARG A 775 -26.29 21.17 8.13
CA ARG A 775 -27.55 21.92 8.04
C ARG A 775 -27.41 23.23 7.25
N GLY A 776 -26.31 23.97 7.45
CA GLY A 776 -26.06 25.23 6.76
C GLY A 776 -25.96 25.04 5.24
N TYR A 777 -25.26 23.98 4.83
CA TYR A 777 -25.15 23.54 3.43
C TYR A 777 -26.38 22.80 2.88
N GLN A 778 -27.53 22.87 3.58
CA GLN A 778 -28.81 22.27 3.18
C GLN A 778 -28.78 20.73 3.05
N ILE A 779 -27.78 20.07 3.65
CA ILE A 779 -27.74 18.61 3.75
C ILE A 779 -28.73 18.20 4.84
N LYS A 780 -29.72 17.37 4.48
CA LYS A 780 -30.85 16.99 5.35
C LYS A 780 -30.75 15.54 5.80
N GLY A 781 -31.29 15.27 6.98
CA GLY A 781 -31.48 13.95 7.57
C GLY A 781 -32.30 14.08 8.85
N GLU A 782 -33.03 13.04 9.24
CA GLU A 782 -33.96 13.09 10.38
C GLU A 782 -33.25 13.07 11.75
N ALA A 783 -32.03 12.51 11.79
CA ALA A 783 -31.20 12.46 12.98
C ALA A 783 -29.73 12.71 12.63
N ILE A 784 -29.01 13.39 13.54
CA ILE A 784 -27.56 13.53 13.46
C ILE A 784 -26.94 12.14 13.72
N PRO A 785 -26.08 11.61 12.83
CA PRO A 785 -25.39 10.34 13.05
C PRO A 785 -24.58 10.37 14.36
N LYS A 786 -24.54 9.24 15.07
CA LYS A 786 -23.76 9.08 16.31
C LYS A 786 -22.52 8.23 16.05
N PHE A 787 -21.40 8.63 16.62
CA PHE A 787 -20.17 7.87 16.61
C PHE A 787 -20.27 6.58 17.44
N ASP A 788 -19.94 5.43 16.83
CA ASP A 788 -19.80 4.15 17.53
C ASP A 788 -18.32 3.89 17.87
N TRP A 789 -17.94 4.29 19.09
CA TRP A 789 -16.60 4.05 19.64
C TRP A 789 -16.25 2.55 19.69
N THR A 790 -17.23 1.69 19.99
CA THR A 790 -17.02 0.25 20.22
C THR A 790 -16.69 -0.51 18.93
N THR A 791 -17.28 -0.11 17.80
CA THR A 791 -16.90 -0.63 16.47
C THR A 791 -15.66 0.07 15.90
N PHE A 792 -15.50 1.38 16.12
CA PHE A 792 -14.40 2.15 15.56
C PHE A 792 -13.04 1.79 16.17
N LYS A 793 -12.95 1.53 17.48
CA LYS A 793 -11.69 1.19 18.13
C LYS A 793 -11.05 -0.10 17.56
N PRO A 794 -11.74 -1.24 17.42
CA PRO A 794 -11.21 -2.42 16.74
C PRO A 794 -10.72 -2.15 15.31
N GLN A 795 -11.41 -1.29 14.55
CA GLN A 795 -11.03 -0.89 13.19
C GLN A 795 -9.73 -0.07 13.19
N ARG A 796 -9.62 0.94 14.06
CA ARG A 796 -8.40 1.73 14.29
C ARG A 796 -7.23 0.82 14.71
N ASP A 797 -7.45 -0.06 15.67
CA ASP A 797 -6.41 -0.95 16.21
C ASP A 797 -5.96 -2.00 15.18
N ALA A 798 -6.84 -2.42 14.26
CA ALA A 798 -6.47 -3.25 13.12
C ALA A 798 -5.56 -2.51 12.11
N TYR A 799 -5.77 -1.21 11.89
CA TYR A 799 -4.89 -0.39 11.07
C TYR A 799 -3.51 -0.20 11.73
N ILE A 800 -3.45 0.02 13.05
CA ILE A 800 -2.19 0.08 13.81
C ILE A 800 -1.40 -1.23 13.67
N ARG A 801 -2.05 -2.38 13.91
CA ARG A 801 -1.43 -3.71 13.73
C ARG A 801 -0.85 -3.92 12.33
N LYS A 802 -1.55 -3.44 11.28
CA LYS A 802 -1.06 -3.45 9.89
C LYS A 802 0.21 -2.60 9.74
N LEU A 803 0.29 -1.43 10.38
CA LEU A 803 1.51 -0.61 10.38
C LEU A 803 2.66 -1.28 11.13
N ASN A 804 2.44 -1.90 12.29
CA ASN A 804 3.49 -2.65 13.00
C ASN A 804 4.11 -3.75 12.11
N GLY A 805 3.25 -4.50 11.41
CA GLY A 805 3.67 -5.51 10.44
C GLY A 805 4.50 -4.92 9.29
N ILE A 806 4.12 -3.75 8.76
CA ILE A 806 4.91 -3.04 7.73
C ILE A 806 6.28 -2.61 8.27
N TYR A 807 6.37 -2.12 9.51
CA TYR A 807 7.66 -1.79 10.13
C TYR A 807 8.57 -3.02 10.26
N ALA A 808 8.03 -4.14 10.75
CA ALA A 808 8.77 -5.40 10.86
C ALA A 808 9.24 -5.92 9.48
N SER A 809 8.35 -5.90 8.48
CA SER A 809 8.70 -6.31 7.11
C SER A 809 9.75 -5.41 6.45
N ASN A 810 9.85 -4.14 6.86
CA ASN A 810 10.89 -3.23 6.36
C ASN A 810 12.23 -3.50 7.05
N PHE A 811 12.25 -3.76 8.36
CA PHE A 811 13.46 -4.18 9.07
C PHE A 811 14.04 -5.48 8.48
N GLU A 812 13.20 -6.50 8.25
CA GLU A 812 13.62 -7.77 7.63
C GLU A 812 14.22 -7.57 6.23
N LYS A 813 13.56 -6.78 5.35
CA LYS A 813 14.04 -6.50 3.98
C LYS A 813 15.33 -5.69 3.94
N GLU A 814 15.57 -4.86 4.94
CA GLU A 814 16.71 -3.93 4.99
C GLU A 814 17.87 -4.47 5.83
N GLY A 815 17.74 -5.64 6.46
CA GLY A 815 18.82 -6.30 7.22
C GLY A 815 18.99 -5.81 8.65
N VAL A 816 17.92 -5.32 9.29
CA VAL A 816 17.90 -4.90 10.70
C VAL A 816 17.36 -6.04 11.57
N GLU A 817 18.17 -6.54 12.51
CA GLU A 817 17.72 -7.56 13.49
C GLU A 817 16.82 -6.92 14.56
N HIS A 818 15.67 -7.55 14.83
CA HIS A 818 14.70 -7.08 15.83
C HIS A 818 14.67 -8.02 17.04
N HIS A 819 15.09 -7.51 18.20
CA HIS A 819 15.10 -8.22 19.47
C HIS A 819 14.00 -7.69 20.38
N HIS A 820 13.14 -8.58 20.89
CA HIS A 820 12.11 -8.22 21.87
C HIS A 820 12.66 -8.41 23.29
N GLY A 821 12.77 -7.31 24.06
CA GLY A 821 13.21 -7.32 25.44
C GLY A 821 13.65 -5.95 25.96
N PHE A 822 13.95 -5.86 27.25
CA PHE A 822 14.55 -4.69 27.88
C PHE A 822 16.05 -4.65 27.59
N GLY A 823 16.54 -3.57 27.00
CA GLY A 823 17.97 -3.35 26.73
C GLY A 823 18.65 -2.56 27.85
N ARG A 824 19.62 -3.18 28.52
CA ARG A 824 20.49 -2.54 29.53
C ARG A 824 21.92 -2.45 29.03
N LEU A 825 22.56 -1.30 29.16
CA LEU A 825 23.97 -1.12 28.89
C LEU A 825 24.81 -1.88 29.93
N THR A 826 25.81 -2.64 29.49
CA THR A 826 26.79 -3.29 30.37
C THR A 826 28.22 -2.83 30.12
N SER A 827 28.47 -2.22 28.96
CA SER A 827 29.64 -1.40 28.68
C SER A 827 29.31 -0.40 27.56
N ALA A 828 30.24 0.49 27.20
CA ALA A 828 30.11 1.34 26.00
C ALA A 828 30.03 0.55 24.67
N ASN A 829 30.26 -0.76 24.70
CA ASN A 829 30.28 -1.66 23.55
C ASN A 829 29.38 -2.91 23.72
N ALA A 830 28.57 -2.98 24.78
CA ALA A 830 27.74 -4.15 25.08
C ALA A 830 26.36 -3.79 25.65
N VAL A 831 25.32 -4.45 25.14
CA VAL A 831 23.93 -4.32 25.61
C VAL A 831 23.40 -5.70 26.02
N GLU A 832 23.02 -5.87 27.28
CA GLU A 832 22.24 -7.02 27.73
C GLU A 832 20.77 -6.84 27.29
N VAL A 833 20.19 -7.87 26.68
CA VAL A 833 18.76 -7.96 26.39
C VAL A 833 18.13 -8.94 27.38
N THR A 834 17.24 -8.44 28.24
CA THR A 834 16.37 -9.28 29.07
C THR A 834 15.03 -9.47 28.37
N ARG A 835 14.73 -10.69 27.94
CA ARG A 835 13.47 -11.06 27.27
C ARG A 835 12.28 -11.09 28.24
N PRO A 836 11.02 -11.02 27.76
CA PRO A 836 9.82 -11.16 28.59
C PRO A 836 9.70 -12.51 29.32
N ASP A 837 10.38 -13.55 28.82
CA ASP A 837 10.47 -14.88 29.43
C ASP A 837 11.60 -14.98 30.50
N GLY A 838 12.27 -13.86 30.81
CA GLY A 838 13.35 -13.78 31.78
C GLY A 838 14.73 -14.22 31.26
N GLN A 839 14.82 -14.73 30.03
CA GLN A 839 16.10 -15.11 29.44
C GLN A 839 16.96 -13.87 29.12
N LYS A 840 18.28 -14.04 29.23
CA LYS A 840 19.27 -12.96 29.03
C LYS A 840 20.35 -13.36 28.04
N TYR A 841 20.75 -12.41 27.20
CA TYR A 841 21.92 -12.52 26.31
C TYR A 841 22.50 -11.13 26.04
N THR A 842 23.70 -11.06 25.47
CA THR A 842 24.40 -9.79 25.22
C THR A 842 24.66 -9.58 23.73
N LEU A 843 24.37 -8.37 23.25
CA LEU A 843 24.73 -7.87 21.92
C LEU A 843 26.05 -7.07 22.04
N GLN A 844 27.10 -7.49 21.34
CA GLN A 844 28.37 -6.79 21.26
C GLN A 844 28.36 -5.82 20.07
N THR A 845 28.90 -4.60 20.22
CA THR A 845 28.77 -3.56 19.19
C THR A 845 29.89 -2.53 19.19
N ASP A 846 30.15 -1.90 18.05
CA ASP A 846 31.03 -0.73 17.96
C ASP A 846 30.37 0.58 18.44
N ASN A 847 29.05 0.71 18.26
CA ASN A 847 28.29 1.92 18.62
C ASN A 847 26.96 1.56 19.30
N ILE A 848 26.45 2.46 20.16
CA ILE A 848 25.13 2.35 20.80
C ILE A 848 24.32 3.63 20.57
N CYS A 849 23.04 3.49 20.22
CA CYS A 849 22.10 4.61 20.13
C CYS A 849 20.86 4.39 21.00
N ILE A 850 20.63 5.30 21.95
CA ILE A 850 19.50 5.26 22.86
C ILE A 850 18.35 6.04 22.23
N ALA A 851 17.27 5.33 21.91
CA ALA A 851 16.08 5.84 21.23
C ALA A 851 14.78 5.40 21.93
N THR A 852 14.85 5.14 23.24
CA THR A 852 13.76 4.67 24.11
C THR A 852 12.59 5.64 24.21
N GLY A 853 12.84 6.92 23.94
CA GLY A 853 11.81 7.96 23.94
C GLY A 853 11.38 8.34 25.36
N GLY A 854 10.08 8.41 25.60
CA GLY A 854 9.49 8.84 26.86
C GLY A 854 8.09 8.30 27.09
N GLN A 855 7.62 8.45 28.33
CA GLN A 855 6.33 7.98 28.85
C GLN A 855 5.53 9.14 29.46
N PRO A 856 4.20 9.03 29.60
CA PRO A 856 3.39 10.01 30.33
C PRO A 856 3.80 10.20 31.79
N VAL A 857 3.31 11.26 32.41
CA VAL A 857 3.45 11.51 33.85
C VAL A 857 2.07 11.55 34.48
N ILE A 858 1.79 10.56 35.33
CA ILE A 858 0.69 10.59 36.31
C ILE A 858 1.31 11.04 37.65
N PRO A 859 0.69 11.99 38.39
CA PRO A 859 1.13 12.37 39.75
C PRO A 859 1.13 11.17 40.71
N SER A 860 1.92 11.21 41.79
CA SER A 860 1.80 10.15 42.82
C SER A 860 0.54 10.33 43.67
N ASP A 861 0.07 9.24 44.28
CA ASP A 861 -1.02 9.32 45.27
C ASP A 861 -0.60 10.05 46.57
N ASP A 862 0.71 10.25 46.80
CA ASP A 862 1.23 11.11 47.87
C ASP A 862 1.14 12.61 47.51
N GLU A 863 1.32 12.96 46.22
CA GLU A 863 1.16 14.33 45.71
C GLU A 863 -0.31 14.74 45.57
N ILE A 864 -1.14 13.82 45.06
CA ILE A 864 -2.58 13.99 44.82
C ILE A 864 -3.28 12.67 45.15
N PRO A 865 -3.87 12.50 46.35
CA PRO A 865 -4.54 11.27 46.74
C PRO A 865 -5.64 10.87 45.75
N GLY A 866 -5.49 9.69 45.15
CA GLY A 866 -6.40 9.13 44.14
C GLY A 866 -5.98 9.39 42.68
N ALA A 867 -4.82 9.98 42.42
CA ALA A 867 -4.29 10.17 41.06
C ALA A 867 -4.23 8.87 40.25
N SER A 868 -3.96 7.72 40.89
CA SER A 868 -3.93 6.40 40.25
C SER A 868 -5.29 5.89 39.72
N LEU A 869 -6.41 6.50 40.13
CA LEU A 869 -7.73 6.26 39.56
C LEU A 869 -7.83 6.75 38.10
N GLY A 870 -7.04 7.76 37.73
CA GLY A 870 -6.99 8.31 36.37
C GLY A 870 -6.29 7.43 35.34
N ILE A 871 -6.26 7.93 34.11
CA ILE A 871 -5.54 7.39 32.94
C ILE A 871 -4.61 8.47 32.37
N ASP A 872 -3.88 8.13 31.33
CA ASP A 872 -3.02 9.04 30.55
C ASP A 872 -3.37 9.00 29.05
N SER A 873 -2.49 9.51 28.18
CA SER A 873 -2.64 9.44 26.73
C SER A 873 -2.72 8.01 26.18
N ASP A 874 -2.08 7.06 26.83
CA ASP A 874 -1.95 5.68 26.35
C ASP A 874 -3.21 4.92 26.79
N GLY A 875 -3.71 5.20 28.01
CA GLY A 875 -5.03 4.82 28.48
C GLY A 875 -6.19 5.38 27.63
N PHE A 876 -6.08 6.58 27.06
CA PHE A 876 -7.09 7.12 26.13
C PHE A 876 -7.26 6.22 24.90
N PHE A 877 -6.17 5.72 24.33
CA PHE A 877 -6.26 4.76 23.23
C PHE A 877 -6.71 3.37 23.70
N ALA A 878 -6.55 3.03 24.97
CA ALA A 878 -7.05 1.78 25.55
C ALA A 878 -8.58 1.77 25.79
N LEU A 879 -9.23 2.93 25.99
CA LEU A 879 -10.69 3.04 26.24
C LEU A 879 -11.51 2.26 25.21
N GLU A 880 -12.31 1.29 25.68
CA GLU A 880 -13.18 0.44 24.84
C GLU A 880 -14.55 1.05 24.55
N GLU A 881 -15.01 1.94 25.43
CA GLU A 881 -16.24 2.73 25.32
C GLU A 881 -15.93 4.22 25.49
N GLN A 882 -16.82 5.09 25.01
CA GLN A 882 -16.73 6.54 25.20
C GLN A 882 -17.27 6.95 26.58
N PRO A 883 -16.48 7.63 27.44
CA PRO A 883 -16.99 8.18 28.70
C PRO A 883 -17.98 9.31 28.42
N LYS A 884 -19.06 9.42 29.21
CA LYS A 884 -20.05 10.50 29.02
C LYS A 884 -19.50 11.82 29.54
N ARG A 885 -18.81 11.78 30.68
CA ARG A 885 -18.14 12.91 31.34
C ARG A 885 -16.64 12.64 31.47
N VAL A 886 -15.80 13.61 31.10
CA VAL A 886 -14.33 13.47 31.17
C VAL A 886 -13.66 14.75 31.67
N ALA A 887 -12.63 14.59 32.50
CA ALA A 887 -11.72 15.68 32.89
C ALA A 887 -10.31 15.44 32.34
N VAL A 888 -9.78 16.41 31.61
CA VAL A 888 -8.42 16.41 31.07
C VAL A 888 -7.57 17.40 31.86
N VAL A 889 -6.55 16.94 32.58
CA VAL A 889 -5.69 17.81 33.38
C VAL A 889 -4.40 18.08 32.63
N GLY A 890 -4.24 19.31 32.12
CA GLY A 890 -3.06 19.72 31.36
C GLY A 890 -3.35 20.89 30.41
N ALA A 891 -2.30 21.63 30.04
CA ALA A 891 -2.38 22.78 29.14
C ALA A 891 -1.48 22.64 27.89
N GLY A 892 -0.87 21.47 27.68
CA GLY A 892 -0.06 21.15 26.50
C GLY A 892 -0.89 20.63 25.32
N TYR A 893 -0.26 20.42 24.17
CA TYR A 893 -0.96 19.98 22.95
C TYR A 893 -1.77 18.70 23.15
N ILE A 894 -1.23 17.68 23.86
CA ILE A 894 -1.95 16.43 24.15
C ILE A 894 -3.28 16.69 24.89
N ALA A 895 -3.28 17.61 25.86
CA ALA A 895 -4.48 17.94 26.63
C ALA A 895 -5.55 18.59 25.73
N VAL A 896 -5.14 19.55 24.91
CA VAL A 896 -6.02 20.27 23.97
C VAL A 896 -6.59 19.34 22.90
N GLU A 897 -5.75 18.51 22.29
CA GLU A 897 -6.16 17.58 21.23
C GLU A 897 -7.15 16.54 21.73
N LEU A 898 -6.90 15.94 22.91
CA LEU A 898 -7.79 14.91 23.45
C LEU A 898 -9.07 15.51 24.04
N ALA A 899 -9.02 16.70 24.63
CA ALA A 899 -10.23 17.42 25.05
C ALA A 899 -11.11 17.80 23.85
N GLY A 900 -10.52 18.32 22.76
CA GLY A 900 -11.25 18.63 21.53
C GLY A 900 -11.92 17.39 20.92
N VAL A 901 -11.19 16.27 20.84
CA VAL A 901 -11.72 14.99 20.35
C VAL A 901 -12.87 14.47 21.22
N PHE A 902 -12.77 14.51 22.55
CA PHE A 902 -13.88 14.09 23.41
C PHE A 902 -15.12 14.99 23.24
N ASN A 903 -14.93 16.31 23.20
CA ASN A 903 -16.00 17.29 23.09
C ASN A 903 -16.75 17.15 21.74
N ALA A 904 -16.03 17.12 20.62
CA ALA A 904 -16.61 16.99 19.29
C ALA A 904 -17.23 15.60 19.01
N LEU A 905 -16.85 14.56 19.76
CA LEU A 905 -17.53 13.27 19.78
C LEU A 905 -18.72 13.22 20.78
N GLY A 906 -19.02 14.31 21.49
CA GLY A 906 -20.22 14.43 22.34
C GLY A 906 -20.04 14.02 23.82
N SER A 907 -18.82 13.92 24.33
CA SER A 907 -18.57 13.80 25.78
C SER A 907 -18.60 15.17 26.46
N GLU A 908 -19.25 15.29 27.61
CA GLU A 908 -19.14 16.44 28.51
C GLU A 908 -17.67 16.56 28.96
N THR A 909 -16.98 17.60 28.51
CA THR A 909 -15.52 17.67 28.55
C THR A 909 -15.04 18.85 29.38
N HIS A 910 -14.34 18.55 30.47
CA HIS A 910 -13.66 19.51 31.33
C HIS A 910 -12.17 19.52 31.02
N ILE A 911 -11.54 20.69 31.00
CA ILE A 911 -10.07 20.83 30.94
C ILE A 911 -9.58 21.69 32.11
N ILE A 912 -8.67 21.14 32.91
CA ILE A 912 -8.18 21.76 34.16
C ILE A 912 -6.77 22.28 33.95
N ILE A 913 -6.60 23.60 34.04
CA ILE A 913 -5.35 24.28 33.68
C ILE A 913 -4.82 25.17 34.82
N ARG A 914 -3.51 25.08 35.07
CA ARG A 914 -2.83 25.77 36.20
C ARG A 914 -2.63 27.29 36.02
N LYS A 915 -3.15 27.87 34.94
CA LYS A 915 -3.05 29.29 34.49
C LYS A 915 -4.26 29.63 33.60
N GLU A 916 -4.30 30.85 33.05
CA GLU A 916 -5.46 31.34 32.30
C GLU A 916 -5.73 30.66 30.96
N ASN A 917 -4.69 30.33 30.18
CA ASN A 917 -4.84 29.84 28.80
C ASN A 917 -4.13 28.50 28.56
N VAL A 918 -4.60 27.77 27.53
CA VAL A 918 -3.93 26.58 26.98
C VAL A 918 -2.73 26.97 26.09
N LEU A 919 -1.89 25.99 25.73
CA LEU A 919 -0.76 26.14 24.80
C LEU A 919 0.24 27.25 25.16
N ARG A 920 0.51 27.44 26.46
CA ARG A 920 1.36 28.51 27.04
C ARG A 920 2.75 28.75 26.42
N THR A 921 3.28 27.81 25.64
CA THR A 921 4.59 27.91 24.95
C THR A 921 4.48 28.36 23.49
N PHE A 922 3.27 28.52 22.97
CA PHE A 922 2.96 29.01 21.63
C PHE A 922 2.75 30.53 21.67
N ASP A 923 2.68 31.19 20.51
CA ASP A 923 2.46 32.63 20.45
C ASP A 923 1.14 33.02 21.16
N PRO A 924 1.11 34.10 21.96
CA PRO A 924 -0.09 34.51 22.71
C PRO A 924 -1.36 34.60 21.84
N SER A 925 -1.25 35.05 20.59
CA SER A 925 -2.41 35.17 19.71
C SER A 925 -3.04 33.84 19.29
N LEU A 926 -2.32 32.72 19.37
CA LEU A 926 -2.92 31.39 19.24
C LEU A 926 -3.70 31.01 20.50
N GLN A 927 -3.19 31.38 21.68
CA GLN A 927 -3.81 31.10 22.99
C GLN A 927 -5.10 31.93 23.20
N GLU A 928 -5.04 33.20 22.77
CA GLU A 928 -6.13 34.20 22.79
C GLU A 928 -7.33 33.78 21.92
N VAL A 929 -7.10 33.09 20.81
CA VAL A 929 -8.18 32.60 19.92
C VAL A 929 -8.67 31.22 20.36
N LEU A 930 -7.76 30.29 20.69
CA LEU A 930 -8.15 28.92 21.00
C LEU A 930 -8.91 28.80 22.34
N THR A 931 -8.43 29.44 23.41
CA THR A 931 -9.02 29.21 24.75
C THR A 931 -10.50 29.64 24.81
N PRO A 932 -10.88 30.85 24.34
CA PRO A 932 -12.29 31.27 24.30
C PRO A 932 -13.13 30.51 23.25
N TRP A 933 -12.50 30.00 22.19
CA TRP A 933 -13.22 29.14 21.23
C TRP A 933 -13.59 27.79 21.86
N MET A 934 -12.66 27.14 22.57
CA MET A 934 -12.94 25.89 23.29
C MET A 934 -14.12 26.06 24.28
N GLU A 935 -14.14 27.17 25.02
CA GLU A 935 -15.26 27.53 25.92
C GLU A 935 -16.57 27.71 25.14
N LYS A 936 -16.55 28.45 24.01
CA LYS A 936 -17.73 28.64 23.15
C LYS A 936 -18.26 27.33 22.56
N THR A 937 -17.39 26.36 22.25
CA THR A 937 -17.77 25.03 21.74
C THR A 937 -18.12 24.00 22.80
N GLY A 938 -18.27 24.41 24.07
CA GLY A 938 -18.78 23.56 25.16
C GLY A 938 -17.72 22.87 26.04
N VAL A 939 -16.42 23.17 25.87
CA VAL A 939 -15.39 22.66 26.78
C VAL A 939 -15.38 23.49 28.07
N ASN A 940 -15.60 22.83 29.21
CA ASN A 940 -15.56 23.46 30.53
C ASN A 940 -14.09 23.74 30.93
N VAL A 941 -13.62 24.99 30.76
CA VAL A 941 -12.22 25.37 31.07
C VAL A 941 -12.06 25.86 32.52
N HIS A 942 -11.49 25.02 33.38
CA HIS A 942 -11.20 25.36 34.78
C HIS A 942 -9.86 26.11 34.86
N ARG A 943 -9.92 27.42 34.59
CA ARG A 943 -8.78 28.37 34.55
C ARG A 943 -8.11 28.54 35.91
N SER A 944 -6.77 28.59 35.94
CA SER A 944 -5.96 28.76 37.16
C SER A 944 -6.36 27.86 38.34
N SER A 945 -6.62 26.57 38.06
CA SER A 945 -6.98 25.54 39.04
C SER A 945 -5.98 24.37 39.01
N LYS A 946 -5.87 23.65 40.13
CA LYS A 946 -5.11 22.38 40.26
C LYS A 946 -6.02 21.32 40.88
N VAL A 947 -5.91 20.06 40.45
CA VAL A 947 -6.48 18.94 41.22
C VAL A 947 -5.65 18.75 42.50
N VAL A 948 -6.33 18.52 43.63
CA VAL A 948 -5.71 18.20 44.93
C VAL A 948 -6.15 16.84 45.50
N LYS A 949 -7.26 16.29 45.01
CA LYS A 949 -7.79 14.98 45.42
C LYS A 949 -8.67 14.38 44.32
N VAL A 950 -8.70 13.06 44.23
CA VAL A 950 -9.67 12.29 43.44
C VAL A 950 -10.27 11.22 44.35
N VAL A 951 -11.59 11.00 44.26
CA VAL A 951 -12.31 9.99 45.05
C VAL A 951 -13.22 9.21 44.11
N GLY A 952 -13.29 7.88 44.29
CA GLY A 952 -14.17 7.02 43.50
C GLY A 952 -13.57 5.63 43.32
N GLU A 953 -14.05 4.92 42.30
CA GLU A 953 -13.58 3.59 41.92
C GLU A 953 -13.32 3.59 40.40
N LYS A 954 -12.21 2.98 39.97
CA LYS A 954 -11.77 3.05 38.58
C LYS A 954 -12.76 2.33 37.66
N GLY A 955 -13.30 3.06 36.68
CA GLY A 955 -14.40 2.58 35.81
C GLY A 955 -15.81 2.88 36.32
N LYS A 956 -15.94 3.70 37.38
CA LYS A 956 -17.19 4.32 37.85
C LYS A 956 -16.97 5.84 37.95
N THR A 957 -18.01 6.58 38.38
CA THR A 957 -17.89 8.00 38.68
C THR A 957 -16.72 8.30 39.61
N LEU A 958 -15.91 9.29 39.23
CA LEU A 958 -14.85 9.89 40.02
C LEU A 958 -15.24 11.32 40.38
N THR A 959 -15.09 11.70 41.64
CA THR A 959 -15.19 13.09 42.11
C THR A 959 -13.78 13.67 42.22
N ILE A 960 -13.52 14.72 41.44
CA ILE A 960 -12.26 15.48 41.44
C ILE A 960 -12.46 16.71 42.32
N THR A 961 -11.53 16.98 43.24
CA THR A 961 -11.51 18.22 44.04
C THR A 961 -10.34 19.11 43.59
N THR A 962 -10.60 20.41 43.41
CA THR A 962 -9.56 21.39 43.06
C THR A 962 -9.02 22.17 44.27
N ASP A 963 -7.90 22.87 44.10
CA ASP A 963 -7.31 23.77 45.09
C ASP A 963 -8.18 25.01 45.42
N LYS A 964 -9.32 25.18 44.73
CA LYS A 964 -10.36 26.17 45.04
C LYS A 964 -11.56 25.59 45.80
N GLY A 965 -11.56 24.28 46.09
CA GLY A 965 -12.69 23.57 46.70
C GLY A 965 -13.82 23.20 45.73
N GLU A 966 -13.68 23.52 44.44
CA GLU A 966 -14.59 23.08 43.39
C GLU A 966 -14.56 21.54 43.26
N THR A 967 -15.73 20.94 43.07
CA THR A 967 -15.89 19.50 42.86
C THR A 967 -16.48 19.21 41.49
N ILE A 968 -15.86 18.30 40.75
CA ILE A 968 -16.26 17.94 39.38
C ILE A 968 -16.47 16.42 39.36
N GLU A 969 -17.64 15.96 38.93
CA GLU A 969 -17.89 14.53 38.70
C GLU A 969 -17.63 14.15 37.24
N VAL A 970 -16.84 13.10 37.03
CA VAL A 970 -16.56 12.56 35.70
C VAL A 970 -16.53 11.04 35.70
N ASP A 971 -16.72 10.42 34.54
CA ASP A 971 -16.58 8.96 34.39
C ASP A 971 -15.13 8.58 34.02
N CYS A 972 -14.33 9.56 33.58
CA CYS A 972 -12.93 9.40 33.20
C CYS A 972 -12.09 10.64 33.58
N LEU A 973 -10.89 10.41 34.10
CA LEU A 973 -9.89 11.44 34.40
C LEU A 973 -8.60 11.15 33.62
N LEU A 974 -8.16 12.07 32.77
CA LEU A 974 -6.97 11.95 31.93
C LEU A 974 -5.87 12.94 32.37
N TRP A 975 -4.71 12.40 32.74
CA TRP A 975 -3.50 13.17 33.07
C TRP A 975 -2.68 13.46 31.80
N ALA A 976 -2.71 14.71 31.36
CA ALA A 976 -1.92 15.25 30.24
C ALA A 976 -0.93 16.32 30.72
N VAL A 977 -0.41 16.16 31.94
CA VAL A 977 0.43 17.15 32.65
C VAL A 977 1.89 17.18 32.18
N GLY A 978 2.36 16.14 31.49
CA GLY A 978 3.71 16.06 30.93
C GLY A 978 4.10 14.67 30.46
N ARG A 979 5.33 14.57 29.93
CA ARG A 979 6.02 13.31 29.59
C ARG A 979 7.43 13.35 30.17
N LYS A 980 7.97 12.19 30.58
CA LYS A 980 9.33 12.02 31.11
C LYS A 980 10.14 11.03 30.27
N SER A 981 11.45 11.27 30.15
CA SER A 981 12.36 10.42 29.40
C SER A 981 12.46 9.00 29.98
N LEU A 982 12.61 8.00 29.10
CA LEU A 982 12.76 6.59 29.47
C LEU A 982 14.25 6.24 29.63
N THR A 983 14.78 6.52 30.83
CA THR A 983 16.21 6.37 31.19
C THR A 983 16.48 5.46 32.40
N ALA A 984 15.45 5.11 33.19
CA ALA A 984 15.61 4.31 34.41
C ALA A 984 16.10 2.87 34.15
N ASN A 985 16.94 2.34 35.05
CA ASN A 985 17.47 0.96 35.04
C ASN A 985 18.30 0.56 33.78
N MET A 986 18.65 1.52 32.93
CA MET A 986 19.30 1.29 31.63
C MET A 986 20.82 1.06 31.68
N GLY A 987 21.48 1.12 32.83
CA GLY A 987 22.96 1.06 32.90
C GLY A 987 23.65 2.40 32.61
N LEU A 988 22.91 3.52 32.68
CA LEU A 988 23.41 4.86 32.33
C LEU A 988 24.28 5.47 33.42
N GLU A 989 23.89 5.30 34.69
CA GLU A 989 24.59 5.85 35.84
C GLU A 989 25.93 5.14 36.06
N GLU A 990 25.91 3.81 35.94
CA GLU A 990 27.08 2.94 36.10
C GLU A 990 28.14 3.15 35.00
N LEU A 991 27.75 3.72 33.86
CA LEU A 991 28.64 4.14 32.77
C LEU A 991 28.92 5.65 32.76
N GLY A 992 28.37 6.42 33.71
CA GLY A 992 28.58 7.86 33.82
C GLY A 992 27.95 8.69 32.70
N VAL A 993 26.89 8.20 32.04
CA VAL A 993 26.10 8.97 31.06
C VAL A 993 25.30 10.04 31.78
N LYS A 994 25.59 11.30 31.50
CA LYS A 994 25.01 12.44 32.22
C LYS A 994 23.56 12.70 31.79
N LEU A 995 22.69 12.78 32.79
CA LEU A 995 21.31 13.24 32.64
C LEU A 995 21.19 14.71 33.10
N ASN A 996 20.17 15.41 32.58
CA ASN A 996 19.78 16.72 33.09
C ASN A 996 18.84 16.57 34.32
N PRO A 997 18.47 17.66 35.03
CA PRO A 997 17.55 17.60 36.18
C PRO A 997 16.12 17.12 35.90
N LYS A 998 15.75 16.85 34.64
CA LYS A 998 14.47 16.24 34.23
C LYS A 998 14.59 14.74 33.93
N GLY A 999 15.81 14.19 33.95
CA GLY A 999 16.10 12.80 33.57
C GLY A 999 16.37 12.58 32.08
N ASP A 1000 16.48 13.64 31.27
CA ASP A 1000 16.82 13.54 29.84
C ASP A 1000 18.35 13.37 29.65
N ILE A 1001 18.76 12.59 28.66
CA ILE A 1001 20.18 12.38 28.33
C ILE A 1001 20.78 13.67 27.74
N ILE A 1002 21.87 14.15 28.34
CA ILE A 1002 22.62 15.31 27.82
C ILE A 1002 23.44 14.86 26.60
N VAL A 1003 23.11 15.45 25.45
CA VAL A 1003 23.85 15.25 24.19
C VAL A 1003 24.22 16.56 23.50
N ASP A 1004 25.30 16.52 22.72
CA ASP A 1004 25.75 17.62 21.88
C ASP A 1004 24.85 17.87 20.65
N GLU A 1005 25.28 18.75 19.74
CA GLU A 1005 24.58 19.03 18.48
C GLU A 1005 24.62 17.88 17.46
N TYR A 1006 25.51 16.90 17.65
CA TYR A 1006 25.68 15.69 16.83
C TYR A 1006 25.01 14.45 17.45
N GLN A 1007 24.31 14.60 18.59
CA GLN A 1007 23.62 13.56 19.35
C GLN A 1007 24.58 12.57 20.08
N ASN A 1008 25.85 12.94 20.27
CA ASN A 1008 26.77 12.19 21.16
C ASN A 1008 26.48 12.52 22.63
N SER A 1009 26.50 11.51 23.50
CA SER A 1009 26.58 11.72 24.96
C SER A 1009 28.02 12.06 25.39
N ASN A 1010 28.24 12.29 26.68
CA ASN A 1010 29.59 12.42 27.24
C ASN A 1010 30.40 11.10 27.27
N VAL A 1011 29.78 9.96 26.91
CA VAL A 1011 30.46 8.65 26.84
C VAL A 1011 30.67 8.28 25.38
N LYS A 1012 31.94 8.12 24.99
CA LYS A 1012 32.33 7.80 23.60
C LYS A 1012 31.68 6.48 23.15
N GLY A 1013 31.05 6.51 21.98
CA GLY A 1013 30.31 5.37 21.41
C GLY A 1013 28.82 5.33 21.78
N ILE A 1014 28.38 6.11 22.79
CA ILE A 1014 26.98 6.21 23.20
C ILE A 1014 26.36 7.51 22.70
N THR A 1015 25.27 7.38 21.93
CA THR A 1015 24.48 8.47 21.35
C THR A 1015 23.02 8.39 21.80
N ALA A 1016 22.24 9.48 21.73
CA ALA A 1016 20.82 9.47 22.09
C ALA A 1016 19.95 10.38 21.20
N ILE A 1017 18.75 9.90 20.82
CA ILE A 1017 17.87 10.55 19.83
C ILE A 1017 16.37 10.46 20.19
N GLY A 1018 15.59 11.44 19.73
CA GLY A 1018 14.14 11.52 20.01
C GLY A 1018 13.82 12.06 21.41
N ASP A 1019 12.67 11.68 21.98
CA ASP A 1019 12.18 12.27 23.24
C ASP A 1019 13.19 12.19 24.41
N VAL A 1020 14.02 11.14 24.44
CA VAL A 1020 14.93 10.82 25.56
C VAL A 1020 16.04 11.86 25.83
N GLN A 1021 16.27 12.80 24.90
CA GLN A 1021 17.19 13.94 25.06
C GLN A 1021 16.46 15.27 25.37
N GLY A 1022 15.13 15.27 25.54
CA GLY A 1022 14.33 16.45 25.89
C GLY A 1022 14.18 17.52 24.80
N LYS A 1023 14.85 17.39 23.64
CA LYS A 1023 14.84 18.40 22.55
C LYS A 1023 13.77 18.09 21.50
N ALA A 1024 12.78 18.97 21.38
CA ALA A 1024 11.71 18.97 20.36
C ALA A 1024 11.05 17.59 20.15
N LEU A 1025 10.16 17.23 21.06
CA LEU A 1025 9.49 15.92 21.21
C LEU A 1025 8.51 15.60 20.05
N LEU A 1026 9.05 15.41 18.84
CA LEU A 1026 8.30 15.28 17.59
C LEU A 1026 8.86 14.16 16.70
N THR A 1027 7.97 13.37 16.09
CA THR A 1027 8.36 12.25 15.21
C THR A 1027 9.28 12.65 14.05
N PRO A 1028 9.02 13.72 13.26
CA PRO A 1028 9.92 14.12 12.17
C PRO A 1028 11.33 14.49 12.66
N VAL A 1029 11.44 15.11 13.83
CA VAL A 1029 12.72 15.47 14.48
C VAL A 1029 13.51 14.23 14.84
N ALA A 1030 12.88 13.25 15.51
CA ALA A 1030 13.51 11.99 15.85
C ALA A 1030 14.00 11.22 14.61
N VAL A 1031 13.17 11.15 13.56
CA VAL A 1031 13.53 10.50 12.28
C VAL A 1031 14.68 11.23 11.57
N ALA A 1032 14.66 12.56 11.55
CA ALA A 1032 15.70 13.37 10.92
C ALA A 1032 17.04 13.25 11.67
N ALA A 1033 17.04 13.36 13.00
CA ALA A 1033 18.23 13.19 13.83
C ALA A 1033 18.83 11.79 13.65
N GLY A 1034 18.03 10.73 13.76
CA GLY A 1034 18.51 9.35 13.55
C GLY A 1034 19.10 9.11 12.16
N ARG A 1035 18.48 9.65 11.11
CA ARG A 1035 19.00 9.56 9.73
C ARG A 1035 20.33 10.29 9.55
N ARG A 1036 20.47 11.49 10.12
CA ARG A 1036 21.72 12.30 10.04
C ARG A 1036 22.84 11.69 10.89
N LEU A 1037 22.53 11.19 12.08
CA LEU A 1037 23.45 10.41 12.91
C LEU A 1037 24.02 9.20 12.16
N SER A 1038 23.18 8.42 11.47
CA SER A 1038 23.64 7.29 10.65
C SER A 1038 24.42 7.73 9.40
N ASN A 1039 24.10 8.88 8.80
CA ASN A 1039 24.92 9.48 7.74
C ASN A 1039 26.32 9.84 8.25
N ARG A 1040 26.41 10.43 9.44
CA ARG A 1040 27.67 10.83 10.09
C ARG A 1040 28.54 9.65 10.51
N LEU A 1041 27.93 8.57 11.03
CA LEU A 1041 28.68 7.39 11.50
C LEU A 1041 29.13 6.48 10.35
N PHE A 1042 28.31 6.31 9.30
CA PHE A 1042 28.51 5.24 8.31
C PHE A 1042 28.35 5.67 6.84
N GLY A 1043 27.93 6.92 6.59
CA GLY A 1043 27.73 7.43 5.24
C GLY A 1043 29.02 7.90 4.55
N PRO A 1044 28.93 8.26 3.26
CA PRO A 1044 30.04 8.84 2.51
C PRO A 1044 30.63 10.13 3.15
N PRO A 1045 31.90 10.48 2.88
CA PRO A 1045 32.64 11.51 3.61
C PRO A 1045 31.99 12.90 3.70
N GLN A 1046 31.18 13.30 2.72
CA GLN A 1046 30.47 14.59 2.75
C GLN A 1046 29.40 14.71 3.85
N PHE A 1047 29.09 13.63 4.57
CA PHE A 1047 28.17 13.63 5.71
C PHE A 1047 28.87 13.58 7.08
N LYS A 1048 30.21 13.68 7.14
CA LYS A 1048 30.99 13.61 8.38
C LYS A 1048 30.56 14.61 9.46
N ASP A 1049 30.01 15.76 9.03
CA ASP A 1049 29.52 16.83 9.90
C ASP A 1049 27.97 16.98 9.82
N ASP A 1050 27.26 15.94 9.38
CA ASP A 1050 25.79 15.94 9.26
C ASP A 1050 25.10 15.93 10.64
N LYS A 1051 24.28 16.94 10.89
CA LYS A 1051 23.55 17.20 12.14
C LYS A 1051 22.20 17.86 11.88
N LEU A 1052 21.27 17.70 12.81
CA LEU A 1052 19.96 18.35 12.73
C LEU A 1052 20.03 19.76 13.35
N SER A 1053 19.67 20.79 12.58
CA SER A 1053 19.28 22.10 13.12
C SER A 1053 17.92 21.94 13.79
N TYR A 1054 17.82 22.36 15.06
CA TYR A 1054 16.58 22.32 15.86
C TYR A 1054 15.80 23.65 15.80
N ASP A 1055 16.30 24.60 15.03
CA ASP A 1055 15.68 25.90 14.77
C ASP A 1055 14.52 25.74 13.76
N ASP A 1056 13.52 26.61 13.83
CA ASP A 1056 12.44 26.74 12.83
C ASP A 1056 11.71 25.41 12.50
N ILE A 1057 11.58 24.51 13.49
CA ILE A 1057 10.83 23.26 13.33
C ILE A 1057 9.33 23.57 13.26
N PRO A 1058 8.63 23.27 12.14
CA PRO A 1058 7.18 23.42 12.10
C PRO A 1058 6.49 22.41 13.01
N THR A 1059 5.48 22.90 13.72
CA THR A 1059 4.63 22.12 14.62
C THR A 1059 3.17 22.38 14.27
N VAL A 1060 2.37 21.31 14.31
CA VAL A 1060 0.92 21.37 14.15
C VAL A 1060 0.29 20.83 15.42
N VAL A 1061 -0.77 21.49 15.89
CA VAL A 1061 -1.65 20.99 16.96
C VAL A 1061 -3.01 20.75 16.34
N PHE A 1062 -3.52 19.53 16.50
CA PHE A 1062 -4.83 19.12 16.00
C PHE A 1062 -5.92 19.46 17.03
N SER A 1063 -5.94 20.74 17.43
CA SER A 1063 -7.05 21.38 18.13
C SER A 1063 -8.24 21.55 17.17
N HIS A 1064 -9.37 22.01 17.71
CA HIS A 1064 -10.52 22.46 16.95
C HIS A 1064 -10.66 23.97 17.23
N PRO A 1065 -10.42 24.88 16.26
CA PRO A 1065 -9.80 24.65 14.93
C PRO A 1065 -8.32 24.25 15.04
N THR A 1066 -7.75 23.72 13.95
CA THR A 1066 -6.31 23.35 13.88
C THR A 1066 -5.36 24.54 13.98
N ILE A 1067 -4.16 24.30 14.52
CA ILE A 1067 -3.06 25.28 14.64
C ILE A 1067 -1.82 24.81 13.88
N GLY A 1068 -1.18 25.72 13.15
CA GLY A 1068 0.16 25.57 12.60
C GLY A 1068 1.10 26.64 13.17
N THR A 1069 2.35 26.29 13.48
CA THR A 1069 3.35 27.25 13.93
C THR A 1069 4.76 26.87 13.48
N THR A 1070 5.60 27.86 13.19
CA THR A 1070 7.05 27.69 13.03
C THR A 1070 7.80 28.93 13.49
N GLY A 1071 9.08 28.76 13.84
CA GLY A 1071 9.96 29.86 14.25
C GLY A 1071 9.68 30.41 15.65
N LEU A 1072 10.13 31.65 15.90
CA LEU A 1072 10.01 32.38 17.17
C LEU A 1072 8.61 32.99 17.33
N THR A 1073 8.03 32.85 18.52
CA THR A 1073 6.86 33.65 18.93
C THR A 1073 7.21 35.14 19.05
N GLU A 1074 6.22 36.03 19.03
CA GLU A 1074 6.48 37.47 19.21
C GLU A 1074 7.26 37.78 20.52
N PRO A 1075 6.91 37.24 21.70
CA PRO A 1075 7.70 37.46 22.92
C PRO A 1075 9.16 37.02 22.78
N GLN A 1076 9.42 35.86 22.13
CA GLN A 1076 10.78 35.37 21.90
C GLN A 1076 11.54 36.20 20.86
N ALA A 1077 10.85 36.76 19.87
CA ALA A 1077 11.44 37.70 18.92
C ALA A 1077 11.83 39.01 19.63
N ARG A 1078 10.95 39.57 20.47
CA ARG A 1078 11.23 40.80 21.24
C ARG A 1078 12.32 40.61 22.29
N GLU A 1079 12.35 39.47 22.98
CA GLU A 1079 13.44 39.09 23.89
C GLU A 1079 14.81 39.04 23.17
N LYS A 1080 14.83 38.63 21.89
CA LYS A 1080 16.05 38.40 21.12
C LYS A 1080 16.50 39.57 20.24
N TYR A 1081 15.57 40.43 19.81
CA TYR A 1081 15.79 41.49 18.82
C TYR A 1081 15.24 42.87 19.25
N GLY A 1082 14.61 42.98 20.42
CA GLY A 1082 14.09 44.25 20.93
C GLY A 1082 13.00 44.87 20.04
N ASP A 1083 13.19 46.15 19.71
CA ASP A 1083 12.24 46.96 18.94
C ASP A 1083 12.33 46.74 17.41
N ASP A 1084 13.36 46.02 16.93
CA ASP A 1084 13.48 45.64 15.50
C ASP A 1084 12.39 44.65 15.03
N VAL A 1085 11.45 44.26 15.90
CA VAL A 1085 10.39 43.27 15.64
C VAL A 1085 9.12 43.92 15.10
N LYS A 1086 8.80 43.61 13.84
CA LYS A 1086 7.54 43.99 13.17
C LYS A 1086 6.58 42.80 13.11
N ILE A 1087 5.30 43.06 13.35
CA ILE A 1087 4.24 42.05 13.36
C ILE A 1087 3.22 42.37 12.28
N TYR A 1088 2.83 41.35 11.52
CA TYR A 1088 1.68 41.38 10.61
C TYR A 1088 0.63 40.39 11.14
N LYS A 1089 -0.65 40.78 11.19
CA LYS A 1089 -1.73 39.95 11.73
C LYS A 1089 -3.06 40.22 11.01
N THR A 1090 -3.78 39.15 10.67
CA THR A 1090 -5.13 39.18 10.09
C THR A 1090 -6.06 38.24 10.85
N SER A 1091 -7.35 38.54 10.89
CA SER A 1091 -8.39 37.71 11.52
C SER A 1091 -9.64 37.69 10.64
N PHE A 1092 -10.12 36.50 10.30
CA PHE A 1092 -11.14 36.30 9.28
C PHE A 1092 -11.99 35.04 9.59
N ARG A 1093 -12.98 34.79 8.73
CA ARG A 1093 -13.73 33.52 8.69
C ARG A 1093 -13.35 32.80 7.40
N SER A 1094 -12.93 31.53 7.48
CA SER A 1094 -12.76 30.71 6.27
C SER A 1094 -14.07 30.63 5.49
N LEU A 1095 -13.99 30.69 4.14
CA LEU A 1095 -15.14 30.67 3.23
C LEU A 1095 -16.05 29.45 3.46
N TYR A 1096 -15.51 28.35 3.98
CA TYR A 1096 -16.28 27.16 4.38
C TYR A 1096 -17.38 27.47 5.42
N PHE A 1097 -17.22 28.49 6.26
CA PHE A 1097 -18.21 28.87 7.28
C PHE A 1097 -19.24 29.92 6.80
N SER A 1098 -19.24 30.26 5.50
CA SER A 1098 -20.14 31.28 4.94
C SER A 1098 -21.62 30.96 5.09
N MET A 1099 -22.00 29.68 4.98
CA MET A 1099 -23.40 29.19 5.07
C MET A 1099 -23.74 28.62 6.46
N ILE A 1100 -22.87 28.79 7.45
CA ILE A 1100 -22.99 28.21 8.80
C ILE A 1100 -23.49 29.27 9.78
N ASP A 1101 -24.23 28.88 10.82
CA ASP A 1101 -24.71 29.78 11.87
C ASP A 1101 -23.53 30.41 12.67
N GLU A 1102 -23.65 31.68 13.08
CA GLU A 1102 -22.53 32.46 13.67
C GLU A 1102 -22.00 31.89 15.01
N GLU A 1103 -22.80 31.07 15.69
CA GLU A 1103 -22.34 30.29 16.84
C GLU A 1103 -21.31 29.21 16.45
N HIS A 1104 -21.43 28.61 15.27
CA HIS A 1104 -20.58 27.50 14.79
C HIS A 1104 -19.51 27.91 13.76
N LYS A 1105 -19.43 29.18 13.34
CA LYS A 1105 -18.31 29.64 12.49
C LYS A 1105 -16.99 29.62 13.28
N GLU A 1106 -16.06 28.75 12.89
CA GLU A 1106 -14.71 28.72 13.45
C GLU A 1106 -13.96 30.05 13.23
N PRO A 1107 -13.05 30.46 14.14
CA PRO A 1107 -12.19 31.61 13.95
C PRO A 1107 -11.00 31.24 13.05
N SER A 1108 -10.48 32.21 12.31
CA SER A 1108 -9.17 32.10 11.65
C SER A 1108 -8.34 33.35 11.96
N MET A 1109 -7.09 33.15 12.38
CA MET A 1109 -6.16 34.24 12.72
C MET A 1109 -4.76 33.84 12.32
N PHE A 1110 -4.14 34.63 11.45
CA PHE A 1110 -2.79 34.39 10.94
C PHE A 1110 -1.87 35.54 11.33
N LYS A 1111 -0.64 35.20 11.74
CA LYS A 1111 0.38 36.12 12.25
C LYS A 1111 1.74 35.79 11.66
N VAL A 1112 2.45 36.82 11.19
CA VAL A 1112 3.84 36.74 10.71
C VAL A 1112 4.71 37.67 11.58
N VAL A 1113 5.82 37.14 12.08
CA VAL A 1113 6.80 37.83 12.92
C VAL A 1113 8.04 38.09 12.08
N CYS A 1114 8.37 39.36 11.85
CA CYS A 1114 9.51 39.81 11.06
C CYS A 1114 10.51 40.58 11.93
N VAL A 1115 11.78 40.58 11.54
CA VAL A 1115 12.82 41.40 12.21
C VAL A 1115 13.70 42.16 11.22
N GLY A 1116 14.19 43.32 11.67
CA GLY A 1116 15.16 44.15 10.96
C GLY A 1116 14.58 44.93 9.79
N SER A 1117 15.39 45.84 9.25
CA SER A 1117 15.01 46.72 8.12
C SER A 1117 14.59 45.99 6.85
N GLU A 1118 15.07 44.74 6.67
CA GLU A 1118 14.75 43.88 5.54
C GLU A 1118 13.50 43.00 5.77
N GLU A 1119 12.86 43.13 6.94
CA GLU A 1119 11.68 42.38 7.39
C GLU A 1119 11.82 40.87 7.19
N ARG A 1120 12.94 40.31 7.66
CA ARG A 1120 13.21 38.87 7.58
C ARG A 1120 12.25 38.13 8.51
N VAL A 1121 11.50 37.16 7.98
CA VAL A 1121 10.56 36.36 8.76
C VAL A 1121 11.34 35.48 9.75
N VAL A 1122 10.93 35.52 11.02
CA VAL A 1122 11.45 34.69 12.12
C VAL A 1122 10.40 33.78 12.72
N GLY A 1123 9.11 34.02 12.45
CA GLY A 1123 8.01 33.21 12.98
C GLY A 1123 6.74 33.36 12.13
N ILE A 1124 5.98 32.27 12.02
CA ILE A 1124 4.63 32.27 11.41
C ILE A 1124 3.73 31.42 12.30
N HIS A 1125 2.60 31.98 12.71
CA HIS A 1125 1.65 31.37 13.64
C HIS A 1125 0.24 31.50 13.05
N ILE A 1126 -0.44 30.37 12.87
CA ILE A 1126 -1.75 30.30 12.24
C ILE A 1126 -2.71 29.41 13.03
N ILE A 1127 -3.96 29.84 13.14
CA ILE A 1127 -5.09 29.07 13.66
C ILE A 1127 -6.28 29.22 12.72
N GLY A 1128 -7.03 28.13 12.52
CA GLY A 1128 -8.18 28.07 11.61
C GLY A 1128 -8.13 26.84 10.70
N ALA A 1129 -9.25 26.49 10.08
CA ALA A 1129 -9.39 25.32 9.21
C ALA A 1129 -8.33 25.28 8.09
N GLY A 1130 -7.60 24.16 7.99
CA GLY A 1130 -6.53 23.92 7.02
C GLY A 1130 -5.13 24.37 7.46
N SER A 1131 -4.99 24.92 8.67
CA SER A 1131 -3.68 25.33 9.23
C SER A 1131 -2.69 24.16 9.36
N ASP A 1132 -3.20 22.94 9.49
CA ASP A 1132 -2.41 21.71 9.60
C ASP A 1132 -1.69 21.31 8.31
N GLU A 1133 -2.26 21.59 7.14
CA GLU A 1133 -1.62 21.29 5.84
C GLU A 1133 -0.77 22.46 5.32
N MET A 1134 -1.28 23.71 5.39
CA MET A 1134 -0.60 24.84 4.73
C MET A 1134 0.75 25.22 5.36
N MET A 1135 0.92 25.00 6.67
CA MET A 1135 2.15 25.36 7.40
C MET A 1135 3.41 24.71 6.81
N GLN A 1136 3.30 23.54 6.18
CA GLN A 1136 4.48 22.85 5.63
C GLN A 1136 5.17 23.64 4.51
N GLY A 1137 4.43 24.42 3.71
CA GLY A 1137 5.02 25.28 2.67
C GLY A 1137 5.73 26.50 3.28
N PHE A 1138 5.05 27.22 4.16
CA PHE A 1138 5.59 28.41 4.83
C PHE A 1138 6.80 28.10 5.71
N ALA A 1139 6.87 26.89 6.31
CA ALA A 1139 8.05 26.42 7.03
C ALA A 1139 9.31 26.33 6.14
N VAL A 1140 9.16 25.99 4.85
CA VAL A 1140 10.29 26.00 3.90
C VAL A 1140 10.75 27.43 3.63
N ALA A 1141 9.81 28.38 3.46
CA ALA A 1141 10.13 29.80 3.29
C ALA A 1141 10.90 30.38 4.50
N VAL A 1142 10.43 30.11 5.73
CA VAL A 1142 11.14 30.51 6.96
C VAL A 1142 12.53 29.86 7.03
N LYS A 1143 12.67 28.58 6.67
CA LYS A 1143 13.99 27.90 6.66
C LYS A 1143 14.93 28.41 5.56
N MET A 1144 14.38 28.93 4.46
CA MET A 1144 15.11 29.69 3.43
C MET A 1144 15.43 31.13 3.85
N LYS A 1145 14.99 31.58 5.03
CA LYS A 1145 15.13 32.95 5.57
C LYS A 1145 14.42 34.00 4.73
N ALA A 1146 13.24 33.66 4.20
CA ALA A 1146 12.38 34.58 3.47
C ALA A 1146 12.09 35.88 4.25
N ARG A 1147 11.88 36.95 3.50
CA ARG A 1147 11.44 38.28 3.97
C ARG A 1147 9.93 38.42 3.76
N LYS A 1148 9.31 39.39 4.42
CA LYS A 1148 7.92 39.79 4.14
C LYS A 1148 7.70 40.06 2.64
N LYS A 1149 8.67 40.72 1.99
CA LYS A 1149 8.65 40.96 0.53
C LYS A 1149 8.58 39.67 -0.30
N ASP A 1150 9.22 38.57 0.12
CA ASP A 1150 9.18 37.32 -0.64
C ASP A 1150 7.79 36.65 -0.56
N LEU A 1151 7.04 36.92 0.52
CA LEU A 1151 5.62 36.57 0.62
C LEU A 1151 4.78 37.49 -0.28
N ASP A 1152 5.01 38.80 -0.26
CA ASP A 1152 4.22 39.78 -1.02
C ASP A 1152 4.45 39.71 -2.54
N ASP A 1153 5.64 39.28 -2.97
CA ASP A 1153 5.95 38.98 -4.39
C ASP A 1153 5.36 37.62 -4.84
N THR A 1154 4.80 36.82 -3.93
CA THR A 1154 4.15 35.53 -4.23
C THR A 1154 2.66 35.74 -4.54
N VAL A 1155 2.27 35.49 -5.80
CA VAL A 1155 0.87 35.64 -6.25
C VAL A 1155 -0.07 34.70 -5.48
N ALA A 1156 -1.13 35.28 -4.90
CA ALA A 1156 -2.19 34.61 -4.16
C ALA A 1156 -2.90 33.48 -4.94
N ILE A 1157 -3.35 32.44 -4.22
CA ILE A 1157 -4.22 31.38 -4.74
C ILE A 1157 -5.62 31.58 -4.18
N HIS A 1158 -6.54 32.08 -5.02
CA HIS A 1158 -7.87 32.48 -4.61
C HIS A 1158 -8.97 31.49 -5.08
N PRO A 1159 -9.99 31.17 -4.28
CA PRO A 1159 -10.14 31.48 -2.85
C PRO A 1159 -9.49 30.41 -1.97
N THR A 1160 -8.54 30.76 -1.11
CA THR A 1160 -7.99 29.86 -0.08
C THR A 1160 -7.60 30.64 1.18
N SER A 1161 -7.84 30.08 2.37
CA SER A 1161 -7.39 30.71 3.62
C SER A 1161 -5.90 31.08 3.60
N ALA A 1162 -5.06 30.27 2.95
CA ALA A 1162 -3.61 30.47 2.83
C ALA A 1162 -3.19 31.74 2.08
N GLU A 1163 -4.08 32.35 1.27
CA GLU A 1163 -3.77 33.57 0.51
C GLU A 1163 -3.55 34.80 1.41
N GLU A 1164 -4.12 34.79 2.61
CA GLU A 1164 -3.93 35.82 3.64
C GLU A 1164 -2.45 36.01 3.99
N LEU A 1165 -1.65 34.92 4.07
CA LEU A 1165 -0.23 34.99 4.43
C LEU A 1165 0.65 35.70 3.37
N VAL A 1166 0.16 35.85 2.14
CA VAL A 1166 0.84 36.56 1.03
C VAL A 1166 0.15 37.86 0.65
N THR A 1167 -0.83 38.32 1.45
CA THR A 1167 -1.58 39.57 1.22
C THR A 1167 -1.68 40.49 2.44
N LEU A 1168 -1.22 40.03 3.61
CA LEU A 1168 -1.03 40.80 4.85
C LEU A 1168 -0.37 42.17 4.64
N ARG A 1169 -0.79 43.18 5.43
CA ARG A 1169 -0.29 44.57 5.39
C ARG A 1169 -0.08 45.13 6.80
#